data_AF-A0A946H0J2-F1
#
_entry.id   AF-A0A946H0J2-F1
#
_cell.length_a   1.000
_cell.length_b   1.000
_cell.length_c   1.000
_cell.angle_alpha   90.00
_cell.angle_beta   90.00
_cell.angle_gamma   90.00
#
_symmetry.space_group_name_H-M   'P 1'
#
loop_
_entity.id
_entity.type
_entity.pdbx_description
1 polymer ?
#
loop_
_entity_poly.entity_id
_entity_poly.type
_entity_poly.pdbx_seq_one_letter_code
_entity_poly.pdbx_strand_id
1 'polypeptide(L)'
;MSNPIEAWKSEKHPFDVWSDVEKHAAAKTPMKSIAAPDLERMKWHGFLYRKRDGAGRYMSRIRITAGELTGKQAREIAHIAYEYGHGIVDVTTRANLQIQGLGIEHVPKVVERLANVGLSAKQTGHDNIRNVFAHPFSGLMPGELIDTRQLSHDVTALFIDSRTYSDLPRKMNICLNGTDQHSAHFWTQDISFLATEVDGDVLFHMLIAGTQGQNPHLAWHLPVLVQPDQVVEVTRSLLDLFRAKGSREKRNVTRFRFLVEKIGVGGVLDWLEGDLPFPLQPSVGEPSPATGHDELVGWFRQAEPKLWTMGLSVPLGRMTWQQLEGLALLSGKWGDGNLRTTHEQGIAVANIPPGFREAAATDAAAAGLSVHADPFELNTMACTGSQFCNIAVTETKGQMFQLIEKLRKRALKLHGIRIHMSGCPSSCAQHFTADIGLKGVRVRRLMGTREGFDVYLGGGLAGRVHMGLPFRLGVDADQLPTLVEEVVGEFYLRHKAGQTFSAYWREKLQAAEARKVIDDDYRLPTWLCESCDYQHTGEDPPIYCPSCAGLRRHFARLEEGVSPDAEKDAIVETVPTRDDGFVFAAKHDALSADEGLTVEVGGSEYALFQVGDDVKCIDSACPHEGASLAEGEMKGGVVTCPWHGWRFNPCDGCSLDSPGDDVAAYRTLVEDGNIFIEVGSPSQASNSGAPNSTQAILATAGKGAAKKPPRPVEALLPVLDVIDESPNVRTFRLDNSVARIPFDLPGKFAKVCVPADDGDVWRSFTISSSPTVTDHIDLTIKLNPDGCVSRHLFENAQPGSHVKVKGAQGGFFFDAERQTEPLVLISAGSGITPMMSIARYLDAVGSNLDCTFLYGARSSGDVIFRDECEDMAKRRPSFRYRVTLSQPNDDWSGECGRLDFDRVSRWVENIGESCYFLCGPNEFMDQLRSALVDAGVDSDHIHSEEFHSSPTPVAL
;
A
#
# COMPACT_ATOMS: atom_id res chain seq x y z
N MET A 1 -18.33 -29.79 2.12
CA MET A 1 -18.37 -29.09 0.82
C MET A 1 -17.20 -29.58 -0.03
N SER A 2 -17.46 -29.95 -1.28
CA SER A 2 -16.41 -30.33 -2.24
C SER A 2 -15.45 -29.16 -2.49
N ASN A 3 -14.16 -29.44 -2.70
CA ASN A 3 -13.18 -28.42 -3.04
C ASN A 3 -13.49 -27.85 -4.45
N PRO A 4 -13.97 -26.59 -4.57
CA PRO A 4 -14.39 -26.05 -5.86
C PRO A 4 -13.24 -25.97 -6.87
N ILE A 5 -12.00 -25.84 -6.39
CA ILE A 5 -10.82 -25.84 -7.24
C ILE A 5 -10.67 -27.17 -7.99
N GLU A 6 -10.88 -28.31 -7.34
CA GLU A 6 -10.73 -29.62 -7.99
C GLU A 6 -11.78 -29.81 -9.07
N ALA A 7 -13.00 -29.30 -8.83
CA ALA A 7 -14.04 -29.25 -9.85
C ALA A 7 -13.59 -28.36 -11.04
N TRP A 8 -13.04 -27.17 -10.78
CA TRP A 8 -12.53 -26.29 -11.84
C TRP A 8 -11.37 -26.92 -12.62
N LYS A 9 -10.42 -27.58 -11.96
CA LYS A 9 -9.32 -28.29 -12.65
C LYS A 9 -9.84 -29.44 -13.53
N SER A 10 -10.86 -30.15 -13.06
CA SER A 10 -11.49 -31.27 -13.79
C SER A 10 -12.31 -30.79 -14.98
N GLU A 11 -13.02 -29.67 -14.83
CA GLU A 11 -13.82 -29.05 -15.90
C GLU A 11 -12.93 -28.56 -17.06
N LYS A 12 -11.81 -27.91 -16.72
CA LYS A 12 -10.89 -27.34 -17.69
C LYS A 12 -9.48 -27.31 -17.12
N HIS A 13 -8.56 -27.95 -17.82
CA HIS A 13 -7.16 -27.96 -17.43
C HIS A 13 -6.63 -26.53 -17.34
N PRO A 14 -5.85 -26.16 -16.30
CA PRO A 14 -5.48 -24.78 -16.05
C PRO A 14 -4.78 -24.06 -17.22
N PHE A 15 -3.97 -24.78 -18.01
CA PHE A 15 -3.31 -24.20 -19.20
C PHE A 15 -4.26 -23.88 -20.36
N ASP A 16 -5.44 -24.50 -20.43
CA ASP A 16 -6.37 -24.29 -21.53
C ASP A 16 -7.17 -22.98 -21.37
N VAL A 17 -7.04 -22.30 -20.23
CA VAL A 17 -7.62 -20.96 -20.00
C VAL A 17 -7.00 -19.91 -20.92
N TRP A 18 -5.80 -20.14 -21.46
CA TRP A 18 -5.07 -19.12 -22.21
C TRP A 18 -5.86 -18.56 -23.41
N SER A 19 -6.57 -19.44 -24.13
CA SER A 19 -7.42 -19.03 -25.25
C SER A 19 -8.57 -18.09 -24.83
N ASP A 20 -9.04 -18.18 -23.58
CA ASP A 20 -10.04 -17.26 -23.06
C ASP A 20 -9.41 -15.98 -22.53
N VAL A 21 -8.21 -16.07 -21.93
CA VAL A 21 -7.42 -14.88 -21.55
C VAL A 21 -7.17 -13.99 -22.76
N GLU A 22 -6.82 -14.56 -23.92
CA GLU A 22 -6.63 -13.81 -25.16
C GLU A 22 -7.93 -13.12 -25.64
N LYS A 23 -9.07 -13.82 -25.55
CA LYS A 23 -10.39 -13.23 -25.86
C LYS A 23 -10.73 -12.10 -24.89
N HIS A 24 -10.52 -12.31 -23.59
CA HIS A 24 -10.77 -11.31 -22.57
C HIS A 24 -9.87 -10.08 -22.74
N ALA A 25 -8.61 -10.28 -23.08
CA ALA A 25 -7.66 -9.22 -23.38
C ALA A 25 -8.09 -8.41 -24.62
N ALA A 26 -8.44 -9.09 -25.71
CA ALA A 26 -8.89 -8.45 -26.95
C ALA A 26 -10.17 -7.63 -26.74
N ALA A 27 -11.11 -8.15 -25.96
CA ALA A 27 -12.36 -7.49 -25.61
C ALA A 27 -12.25 -6.49 -24.44
N LYS A 28 -11.05 -6.34 -23.83
CA LYS A 28 -10.83 -5.56 -22.60
C LYS A 28 -11.87 -5.87 -21.51
N THR A 29 -12.18 -7.16 -21.33
CA THR A 29 -13.26 -7.62 -20.46
C THR A 29 -12.99 -7.17 -19.02
N PRO A 30 -13.91 -6.42 -18.38
CA PRO A 30 -13.77 -6.05 -16.97
C PRO A 30 -13.61 -7.30 -16.09
N MET A 31 -12.69 -7.25 -15.11
CA MET A 31 -12.41 -8.41 -14.23
C MET A 31 -13.67 -8.99 -13.58
N LYS A 32 -14.63 -8.14 -13.17
CA LYS A 32 -15.90 -8.57 -12.55
C LYS A 32 -16.78 -9.42 -13.48
N SER A 33 -16.56 -9.34 -14.78
CA SER A 33 -17.28 -10.07 -15.82
C SER A 33 -16.57 -11.36 -16.25
N ILE A 34 -15.34 -11.60 -15.78
CA ILE A 34 -14.61 -12.84 -16.03
C ILE A 34 -15.04 -13.86 -14.96
N ALA A 35 -15.35 -15.08 -15.39
CA ALA A 35 -15.78 -16.15 -14.49
C ALA A 35 -14.69 -16.46 -13.45
N ALA A 36 -15.09 -16.64 -12.19
CA ALA A 36 -14.16 -16.93 -11.09
C ALA A 36 -13.22 -18.14 -11.35
N PRO A 37 -13.66 -19.25 -11.97
CA PRO A 37 -12.77 -20.34 -12.34
C PRO A 37 -11.61 -19.90 -13.25
N ASP A 38 -11.88 -19.03 -14.24
CA ASP A 38 -10.86 -18.56 -15.18
C ASP A 38 -9.88 -17.59 -14.53
N LEU A 39 -10.37 -16.67 -13.69
CA LEU A 39 -9.52 -15.80 -12.87
C LEU A 39 -8.55 -16.60 -11.97
N GLU A 40 -8.97 -17.77 -11.50
CA GLU A 40 -8.14 -18.66 -10.69
C GLU A 40 -7.18 -19.49 -11.55
N ARG A 41 -7.60 -19.97 -12.72
CA ARG A 41 -6.73 -20.66 -13.69
C ARG A 41 -5.64 -19.76 -14.26
N MET A 42 -5.88 -18.45 -14.44
CA MET A 42 -4.86 -17.47 -14.84
C MET A 42 -3.60 -17.48 -13.95
N LYS A 43 -3.74 -17.88 -12.68
CA LYS A 43 -2.62 -17.97 -11.74
C LYS A 43 -1.59 -19.03 -12.13
N TRP A 44 -1.99 -20.05 -12.92
CA TRP A 44 -1.06 -21.00 -13.54
C TRP A 44 -0.19 -20.38 -14.62
N HIS A 45 -0.62 -19.26 -15.22
CA HIS A 45 0.19 -18.47 -16.15
C HIS A 45 0.95 -17.34 -15.43
N GLY A 46 0.87 -17.29 -14.10
CA GLY A 46 1.56 -16.30 -13.27
C GLY A 46 0.85 -14.96 -13.13
N PHE A 47 -0.40 -14.87 -13.61
CA PHE A 47 -1.23 -13.67 -13.46
C PHE A 47 -2.21 -13.84 -12.32
N LEU A 48 -2.06 -13.02 -11.28
CA LEU A 48 -2.90 -13.03 -10.09
C LEU A 48 -3.70 -11.73 -10.06
N TYR A 49 -5.02 -11.82 -10.20
CA TYR A 49 -5.89 -10.65 -10.06
C TYR A 49 -5.76 -10.03 -8.66
N ARG A 50 -5.86 -8.70 -8.58
CA ARG A 50 -5.70 -7.91 -7.37
C ARG A 50 -6.97 -7.09 -7.13
N LYS A 51 -7.85 -7.59 -6.25
CA LYS A 51 -9.11 -6.92 -5.88
C LYS A 51 -8.91 -5.56 -5.21
N ARG A 52 -7.74 -5.37 -4.58
CA ARG A 52 -7.38 -4.14 -3.86
C ARG A 52 -6.65 -3.11 -4.73
N ASP A 53 -6.37 -3.46 -5.98
CA ASP A 53 -5.59 -2.65 -6.91
C ASP A 53 -6.51 -2.05 -7.99
N GLY A 54 -7.60 -1.40 -7.57
CA GLY A 54 -8.57 -0.77 -8.49
C GLY A 54 -9.32 -1.74 -9.41
N ALA A 55 -10.02 -1.17 -10.42
CA ALA A 55 -10.96 -1.83 -11.32
C ALA A 55 -10.33 -2.86 -12.31
N GLY A 56 -9.78 -3.97 -11.79
CA GLY A 56 -9.42 -5.15 -12.59
C GLY A 56 -7.94 -5.26 -12.97
N ARG A 57 -7.03 -5.05 -12.02
CA ARG A 57 -5.58 -5.21 -12.23
C ARG A 57 -5.06 -6.60 -11.87
N TYR A 58 -3.94 -6.97 -12.48
CA TYR A 58 -3.23 -8.24 -12.29
C TYR A 58 -1.79 -8.00 -11.85
N MET A 59 -1.31 -8.88 -10.99
CA MET A 59 0.11 -9.05 -10.72
C MET A 59 0.68 -10.16 -11.58
N SER A 60 1.82 -9.90 -12.23
CA SER A 60 2.62 -10.96 -12.85
C SER A 60 3.75 -11.38 -11.90
N ARG A 61 3.84 -12.67 -11.60
CA ARG A 61 4.99 -13.25 -10.90
C ARG A 61 5.86 -13.96 -11.92
N ILE A 62 7.08 -13.47 -12.07
CA ILE A 62 8.04 -13.94 -13.07
C ILE A 62 8.98 -14.94 -12.41
N ARG A 63 9.11 -16.13 -13.00
CA ARG A 63 10.00 -17.19 -12.50
C ARG A 63 11.45 -16.84 -12.78
N ILE A 64 12.26 -16.84 -11.73
CA ILE A 64 13.72 -16.63 -11.80
C ILE A 64 14.40 -17.85 -11.17
N THR A 65 14.53 -18.92 -11.95
CA THR A 65 15.09 -20.19 -11.49
C THR A 65 16.51 -19.98 -10.95
N ALA A 66 16.84 -20.63 -9.84
CA ALA A 66 18.09 -20.43 -9.08
C ALA A 66 18.35 -18.98 -8.61
N GLY A 67 17.44 -18.04 -8.84
CA GLY A 67 17.68 -16.62 -8.65
C GLY A 67 18.60 -15.99 -9.69
N GLU A 68 18.83 -16.65 -10.83
CA GLU A 68 19.69 -16.15 -11.92
C GLU A 68 18.92 -15.28 -12.91
N LEU A 69 19.45 -14.09 -13.18
CA LEU A 69 18.84 -13.13 -14.09
C LEU A 69 19.94 -12.47 -14.95
N THR A 70 19.74 -12.37 -16.25
CA THR A 70 20.64 -11.58 -17.11
C THR A 70 20.22 -10.11 -17.13
N GLY A 71 21.14 -9.20 -17.45
CA GLY A 71 20.85 -7.78 -17.62
C GLY A 71 19.80 -7.54 -18.71
N LYS A 72 19.84 -8.30 -19.81
CA LYS A 72 18.81 -8.25 -20.87
C LYS A 72 17.42 -8.57 -20.33
N GLN A 73 17.32 -9.63 -19.52
CA GLN A 73 16.06 -10.04 -18.89
C GLN A 73 15.59 -9.01 -17.86
N ALA A 74 16.48 -8.51 -17.00
CA ALA A 74 16.16 -7.47 -16.01
C ALA A 74 15.63 -6.19 -16.68
N ARG A 75 16.26 -5.77 -17.78
CA ARG A 75 15.81 -4.60 -18.56
C ARG A 75 14.42 -4.80 -19.14
N GLU A 76 14.15 -5.98 -19.70
CA GLU A 76 12.83 -6.30 -20.25
C GLU A 76 11.74 -6.26 -19.17
N ILE A 77 12.03 -6.81 -17.98
CA ILE A 77 11.13 -6.73 -16.82
C ILE A 77 10.89 -5.28 -16.40
N ALA A 78 11.93 -4.46 -16.36
CA ALA A 78 11.82 -3.04 -16.04
C ALA A 78 10.92 -2.30 -17.03
N HIS A 79 11.09 -2.53 -18.34
CA HIS A 79 10.26 -1.92 -19.38
C HIS A 79 8.81 -2.38 -19.30
N ILE A 80 8.56 -3.67 -19.06
CA ILE A 80 7.19 -4.18 -18.81
C ILE A 80 6.55 -3.47 -17.61
N ALA A 81 7.30 -3.30 -16.51
CA ALA A 81 6.80 -2.64 -15.32
C ALA A 81 6.48 -1.16 -15.56
N TYR A 82 7.29 -0.48 -16.37
CA TYR A 82 7.08 0.92 -16.76
C TYR A 82 5.89 1.10 -17.70
N GLU A 83 5.81 0.30 -18.77
CA GLU A 83 4.84 0.50 -19.85
C GLU A 83 3.44 0.00 -19.49
N TYR A 84 3.33 -1.10 -18.73
CA TYR A 84 2.05 -1.78 -18.50
C TYR A 84 1.65 -1.90 -17.03
N GLY A 85 2.57 -1.63 -16.10
CA GLY A 85 2.36 -1.77 -14.67
C GLY A 85 2.47 -0.44 -13.92
N HIS A 86 2.64 -0.53 -12.60
CA HIS A 86 2.77 0.64 -11.72
C HIS A 86 4.19 1.23 -11.66
N GLY A 87 5.09 0.83 -12.55
CA GLY A 87 6.50 1.27 -12.51
C GLY A 87 7.31 0.73 -11.32
N ILE A 88 6.80 -0.29 -10.62
CA ILE A 88 7.48 -0.93 -9.49
C ILE A 88 7.73 -2.42 -9.76
N VAL A 89 8.85 -2.92 -9.22
CA VAL A 89 9.21 -4.33 -9.25
C VAL A 89 9.56 -4.78 -7.83
N ASP A 90 8.91 -5.84 -7.36
CA ASP A 90 9.17 -6.42 -6.04
C ASP A 90 9.99 -7.72 -6.17
N VAL A 91 11.15 -7.78 -5.51
CA VAL A 91 11.87 -9.04 -5.26
C VAL A 91 11.14 -9.81 -4.16
N THR A 92 11.00 -11.11 -4.36
CA THR A 92 10.23 -11.98 -3.47
C THR A 92 11.13 -12.86 -2.61
N THR A 93 10.58 -13.38 -1.52
CA THR A 93 11.24 -14.36 -0.63
C THR A 93 11.55 -15.71 -1.27
N ARG A 94 11.22 -15.91 -2.54
CA ARG A 94 11.60 -17.10 -3.32
C ARG A 94 12.44 -16.73 -4.54
N ALA A 95 13.17 -15.62 -4.45
CA ALA A 95 14.02 -15.09 -5.52
C ALA A 95 13.28 -14.80 -6.84
N ASN A 96 11.95 -14.68 -6.88
CA ASN A 96 11.22 -14.19 -8.07
C ASN A 96 11.16 -12.67 -8.12
N LEU A 97 10.77 -12.13 -9.27
CA LEU A 97 10.33 -10.75 -9.44
C LEU A 97 8.81 -10.68 -9.63
N GLN A 98 8.17 -9.61 -9.14
CA GLN A 98 6.75 -9.33 -9.32
C GLN A 98 6.52 -7.93 -9.89
N ILE A 99 5.62 -7.83 -10.86
CA ILE A 99 5.10 -6.59 -11.43
C ILE A 99 3.62 -6.47 -11.04
N GLN A 100 3.21 -5.32 -10.48
CA GLN A 100 1.80 -5.03 -10.14
C GLN A 100 1.17 -4.12 -11.20
N GLY A 101 -0.16 -3.99 -11.21
CA GLY A 101 -0.87 -2.99 -12.00
C GLY A 101 -1.17 -3.34 -13.45
N LEU A 102 -1.00 -4.60 -13.88
CA LEU A 102 -1.22 -4.98 -15.28
C LEU A 102 -2.71 -5.00 -15.62
N GLY A 103 -3.09 -4.33 -16.71
CA GLY A 103 -4.42 -4.48 -17.32
C GLY A 103 -4.56 -5.82 -18.06
N ILE A 104 -5.80 -6.33 -18.20
CA ILE A 104 -6.06 -7.60 -18.88
C ILE A 104 -5.61 -7.57 -20.35
N GLU A 105 -5.76 -6.43 -21.02
CA GLU A 105 -5.36 -6.17 -22.40
C GLU A 105 -3.85 -6.32 -22.62
N HIS A 106 -3.05 -6.14 -21.58
CA HIS A 106 -1.59 -6.24 -21.66
C HIS A 106 -1.08 -7.64 -21.33
N VAL A 107 -1.88 -8.51 -20.71
CA VAL A 107 -1.46 -9.84 -20.26
C VAL A 107 -0.83 -10.68 -21.38
N PRO A 108 -1.44 -10.83 -22.58
CA PRO A 108 -0.81 -11.58 -23.67
C PRO A 108 0.52 -10.97 -24.12
N LYS A 109 0.59 -9.63 -24.19
CA LYS A 109 1.81 -8.93 -24.61
C LYS A 109 2.95 -9.11 -23.61
N VAL A 110 2.65 -9.10 -22.31
CA VAL A 110 3.63 -9.38 -21.26
C VAL A 110 4.19 -10.79 -21.40
N VAL A 111 3.37 -11.80 -21.67
CA VAL A 111 3.85 -13.18 -21.88
C VAL A 111 4.78 -13.26 -23.09
N GLU A 112 4.40 -12.65 -24.21
CA GLU A 112 5.23 -12.60 -25.42
C GLU A 112 6.59 -11.96 -25.13
N ARG A 113 6.59 -10.80 -24.46
CA ARG A 113 7.83 -10.06 -24.11
C ARG A 113 8.75 -10.85 -23.18
N LEU A 114 8.19 -11.50 -22.16
CA LEU A 114 8.98 -12.39 -21.29
C LEU A 114 9.57 -13.57 -22.07
N ALA A 115 8.79 -14.20 -22.95
CA ALA A 115 9.25 -15.31 -23.78
C ALA A 115 10.41 -14.89 -24.72
N ASN A 116 10.36 -13.68 -25.28
CA ASN A 116 11.42 -13.13 -26.15
C ASN A 116 12.80 -12.99 -25.47
N VAL A 117 12.83 -12.99 -24.13
CA VAL A 117 14.06 -12.98 -23.33
C VAL A 117 14.29 -14.28 -22.56
N GLY A 118 13.56 -15.36 -22.91
CA GLY A 118 13.70 -16.68 -22.30
C GLY A 118 13.14 -16.78 -20.87
N LEU A 119 12.24 -15.88 -20.47
CA LEU A 119 11.56 -15.91 -19.18
C LEU A 119 10.13 -16.44 -19.30
N SER A 120 9.62 -16.96 -18.19
CA SER A 120 8.24 -17.43 -18.07
C SER A 120 7.63 -17.04 -16.73
N ALA A 121 6.33 -16.77 -16.73
CA ALA A 121 5.54 -16.59 -15.51
C ALA A 121 4.76 -17.86 -15.13
N LYS A 122 4.84 -18.92 -15.94
CA LYS A 122 4.05 -20.14 -15.74
C LYS A 122 4.40 -20.87 -14.44
N GLN A 123 3.36 -21.51 -13.89
CA GLN A 123 3.37 -22.28 -12.65
C GLN A 123 3.93 -21.50 -11.44
N THR A 124 3.72 -20.18 -11.37
CA THR A 124 4.18 -19.36 -10.23
C THR A 124 3.08 -19.08 -9.19
N GLY A 125 1.84 -19.51 -9.45
CA GLY A 125 0.67 -19.33 -8.59
C GLY A 125 -0.31 -20.51 -8.63
N HIS A 126 -1.10 -20.66 -7.56
CA HIS A 126 -2.07 -21.75 -7.34
C HIS A 126 -1.47 -23.13 -7.01
N ASP A 127 -1.97 -24.24 -7.58
CA ASP A 127 -1.74 -25.62 -7.15
C ASP A 127 -0.76 -26.36 -8.07
N ASN A 128 0.51 -25.98 -7.93
CA ASN A 128 1.61 -26.34 -8.82
C ASN A 128 2.97 -26.07 -8.12
N ILE A 129 4.07 -26.43 -8.78
CA ILE A 129 5.43 -26.28 -8.26
C ILE A 129 5.90 -24.82 -8.44
N ARG A 130 6.31 -24.18 -7.35
CA ARG A 130 6.77 -22.78 -7.33
C ARG A 130 8.20 -22.65 -7.84
N ASN A 131 8.79 -21.46 -7.70
CA ASN A 131 10.19 -21.25 -8.05
C ASN A 131 11.10 -22.22 -7.30
N VAL A 132 12.03 -22.82 -8.04
CA VAL A 132 13.15 -23.61 -7.52
C VAL A 132 14.30 -22.62 -7.39
N PHE A 133 14.61 -22.23 -6.16
CA PHE A 133 15.68 -21.26 -5.90
C PHE A 133 16.84 -21.95 -5.21
N ALA A 134 18.04 -21.43 -5.46
CA ALA A 134 19.28 -21.86 -4.85
C ALA A 134 19.75 -20.83 -3.81
N HIS A 135 20.87 -21.12 -3.13
CA HIS A 135 21.62 -20.04 -2.48
C HIS A 135 21.94 -18.95 -3.52
N PRO A 136 21.71 -17.64 -3.25
CA PRO A 136 21.77 -16.60 -4.27
C PRO A 136 23.13 -16.47 -4.98
N PHE A 137 24.19 -16.86 -4.30
CA PHE A 137 25.56 -16.84 -4.82
C PHE A 137 26.10 -18.23 -5.19
N SER A 138 25.23 -19.21 -5.41
CA SER A 138 25.66 -20.53 -5.86
C SER A 138 26.45 -20.44 -7.17
N GLY A 139 27.50 -21.25 -7.29
CA GLY A 139 28.54 -21.20 -8.32
C GLY A 139 29.58 -20.09 -8.16
N LEU A 140 29.41 -19.19 -7.18
CA LEU A 140 30.28 -18.02 -7.00
C LEU A 140 31.04 -18.03 -5.68
N MET A 141 30.58 -18.78 -4.67
CA MET A 141 31.11 -18.69 -3.31
C MET A 141 32.43 -19.45 -3.11
N PRO A 142 33.43 -18.86 -2.44
CA PRO A 142 34.59 -19.61 -1.97
C PRO A 142 34.17 -20.69 -0.97
N GLY A 143 34.60 -21.93 -1.19
CA GLY A 143 34.29 -23.06 -0.30
C GLY A 143 32.87 -23.62 -0.44
N GLU A 144 32.14 -23.26 -1.50
CA GLU A 144 30.91 -23.98 -1.86
C GLU A 144 31.23 -25.45 -2.21
N LEU A 145 30.41 -26.37 -1.72
CA LEU A 145 30.58 -27.81 -1.97
C LEU A 145 30.15 -28.16 -3.40
N ILE A 146 29.06 -27.56 -3.88
CA ILE A 146 28.51 -27.81 -5.22
C ILE A 146 27.73 -26.62 -5.76
N ASP A 147 27.94 -26.27 -7.03
CA ASP A 147 27.08 -25.32 -7.75
C ASP A 147 25.71 -25.95 -8.04
N THR A 148 24.67 -25.41 -7.42
CA THR A 148 23.30 -25.95 -7.48
C THR A 148 22.42 -25.29 -8.54
N ARG A 149 22.98 -24.36 -9.34
CA ARG A 149 22.22 -23.61 -10.34
C ARG A 149 21.70 -24.51 -11.44
N GLN A 150 22.57 -25.33 -12.03
CA GLN A 150 22.17 -26.26 -13.10
C GLN A 150 21.12 -27.25 -12.61
N LEU A 151 21.32 -27.85 -11.42
CA LEU A 151 20.33 -28.73 -10.81
C LEU A 151 18.97 -28.05 -10.58
N SER A 152 18.95 -26.77 -10.21
CA SER A 152 17.71 -26.00 -10.06
C SER A 152 16.98 -25.82 -11.40
N HIS A 153 17.73 -25.62 -12.50
CA HIS A 153 17.19 -25.57 -13.85
C HIS A 153 16.69 -26.93 -14.31
N ASP A 154 17.42 -28.01 -14.05
CA ASP A 154 17.03 -29.37 -14.41
C ASP A 154 15.74 -29.79 -13.67
N VAL A 155 15.64 -29.50 -12.37
CA VAL A 155 14.40 -29.69 -11.60
C VAL A 155 13.27 -28.81 -12.14
N THR A 156 13.56 -27.59 -12.61
CA THR A 156 12.52 -26.75 -13.23
C THR A 156 12.05 -27.32 -14.56
N ALA A 157 12.97 -27.85 -15.38
CA ALA A 157 12.66 -28.47 -16.67
C ALA A 157 11.76 -29.71 -16.53
N LEU A 158 11.84 -30.42 -15.40
CA LEU A 158 10.97 -31.55 -15.08
C LEU A 158 9.47 -31.19 -15.11
N PHE A 159 9.10 -30.00 -14.63
CA PHE A 159 7.68 -29.65 -14.42
C PHE A 159 7.20 -28.45 -15.21
N ILE A 160 8.08 -27.58 -15.72
CA ILE A 160 7.64 -26.42 -16.49
C ILE A 160 6.89 -26.88 -17.73
N ASP A 161 5.72 -26.32 -18.00
CA ASP A 161 4.81 -26.71 -19.09
C ASP A 161 4.26 -28.15 -19.02
N SER A 162 4.60 -28.93 -17.98
CA SER A 162 4.05 -30.26 -17.76
C SER A 162 2.59 -30.18 -17.30
N ARG A 163 1.66 -30.71 -18.11
CA ARG A 163 0.25 -30.87 -17.70
C ARG A 163 0.13 -31.72 -16.43
N THR A 164 0.88 -32.82 -16.37
CA THR A 164 0.97 -33.73 -15.22
C THR A 164 1.30 -33.00 -13.92
N TYR A 165 2.35 -32.17 -13.93
CA TYR A 165 2.82 -31.45 -12.74
C TYR A 165 2.19 -30.05 -12.57
N SER A 166 1.23 -29.71 -13.41
CA SER A 166 0.38 -28.54 -13.22
C SER A 166 -0.89 -28.85 -12.42
N ASP A 167 -1.21 -30.12 -12.15
CA ASP A 167 -2.35 -30.51 -11.32
C ASP A 167 -1.91 -31.20 -10.02
N LEU A 168 -1.31 -30.43 -9.11
CA LEU A 168 -1.02 -30.89 -7.76
C LEU A 168 -2.21 -30.67 -6.82
N PRO A 169 -2.28 -31.38 -5.67
CA PRO A 169 -3.28 -31.07 -4.64
C PRO A 169 -3.14 -29.65 -4.08
N ARG A 170 -1.90 -29.14 -3.95
CA ARG A 170 -1.59 -27.78 -3.50
C ARG A 170 -0.21 -27.34 -4.00
N LYS A 171 0.19 -26.09 -3.70
CA LYS A 171 1.53 -25.58 -4.00
C LYS A 171 2.64 -26.46 -3.43
N MET A 172 3.71 -26.63 -4.20
CA MET A 172 4.94 -27.32 -3.82
C MET A 172 6.12 -26.36 -3.92
N ASN A 173 6.89 -26.22 -2.85
CA ASN A 173 8.04 -25.34 -2.74
C ASN A 173 9.34 -26.16 -2.69
N ILE A 174 10.29 -25.85 -3.57
CA ILE A 174 11.56 -26.58 -3.68
C ILE A 174 12.74 -25.61 -3.57
N CYS A 175 13.82 -26.02 -2.92
CA CYS A 175 15.10 -25.31 -2.94
C CYS A 175 16.31 -26.25 -2.86
N LEU A 176 17.48 -25.73 -3.27
CA LEU A 176 18.75 -26.44 -3.26
C LEU A 176 19.82 -25.57 -2.61
N ASN A 177 20.60 -26.12 -1.67
CA ASN A 177 21.71 -25.43 -1.02
C ASN A 177 23.03 -26.11 -1.38
N GLY A 178 24.00 -25.34 -1.87
CA GLY A 178 25.33 -25.83 -2.25
C GLY A 178 26.40 -25.75 -1.16
N THR A 179 26.07 -25.19 0.01
CA THR A 179 26.98 -25.00 1.14
C THR A 179 26.62 -25.92 2.30
N ASP A 180 27.51 -26.06 3.28
CA ASP A 180 27.24 -26.72 4.57
C ASP A 180 26.52 -25.79 5.59
N GLN A 181 26.36 -24.51 5.26
CA GLN A 181 25.61 -23.53 6.05
C GLN A 181 24.17 -23.44 5.56
N HIS A 182 23.25 -24.13 6.24
CA HIS A 182 21.85 -24.19 5.84
C HIS A 182 20.98 -23.15 6.56
N SER A 183 20.57 -22.09 5.86
CA SER A 183 19.71 -21.05 6.44
C SER A 183 18.30 -21.56 6.77
N ALA A 184 17.58 -20.87 7.66
CA ALA A 184 16.26 -21.30 8.14
C ALA A 184 15.22 -21.37 7.01
N HIS A 185 15.45 -20.64 5.92
CA HIS A 185 14.54 -20.68 4.78
C HIS A 185 14.44 -22.10 4.19
N PHE A 186 15.53 -22.85 4.17
CA PHE A 186 15.56 -24.23 3.66
C PHE A 186 14.79 -25.21 4.55
N TRP A 187 14.61 -24.92 5.83
CA TRP A 187 13.86 -25.77 6.75
C TRP A 187 12.34 -25.62 6.61
N THR A 188 11.88 -24.72 5.73
CA THR A 188 10.45 -24.38 5.61
C THR A 188 9.89 -24.57 4.19
N GLN A 189 10.62 -25.29 3.36
CA GLN A 189 10.19 -25.71 2.02
C GLN A 189 9.63 -27.14 2.03
N ASP A 190 8.82 -27.47 1.03
CA ASP A 190 8.25 -28.81 0.92
C ASP A 190 9.32 -29.84 0.52
N ILE A 191 10.34 -29.44 -0.23
CA ILE A 191 11.51 -30.25 -0.58
C ILE A 191 12.76 -29.37 -0.52
N SER A 192 13.76 -29.77 0.23
CA SER A 192 15.05 -29.09 0.31
C SER A 192 16.19 -30.09 0.18
N PHE A 193 17.12 -29.80 -0.73
CA PHE A 193 18.38 -30.51 -0.87
C PHE A 193 19.49 -29.69 -0.21
N LEU A 194 20.18 -30.28 0.77
CA LEU A 194 21.19 -29.60 1.59
C LEU A 194 22.55 -30.26 1.39
N ALA A 195 23.47 -29.57 0.71
CA ALA A 195 24.78 -30.13 0.38
C ALA A 195 25.58 -30.47 1.65
N THR A 196 26.23 -31.62 1.63
CA THR A 196 27.09 -32.11 2.70
C THR A 196 28.25 -32.88 2.08
N GLU A 197 29.38 -32.93 2.78
CA GLU A 197 30.53 -33.74 2.38
C GLU A 197 30.58 -34.99 3.25
N VAL A 198 30.62 -36.17 2.62
CA VAL A 198 30.71 -37.47 3.29
C VAL A 198 31.81 -38.27 2.61
N ASP A 199 32.84 -38.65 3.36
CA ASP A 199 34.00 -39.42 2.87
C ASP A 199 34.67 -38.83 1.62
N GLY A 200 34.59 -37.50 1.44
CA GLY A 200 35.15 -36.76 0.31
C GLY A 200 34.21 -36.61 -0.89
N ASP A 201 33.03 -37.21 -0.86
CA ASP A 201 31.97 -37.05 -1.86
C ASP A 201 30.95 -35.98 -1.43
N VAL A 202 30.48 -35.17 -2.38
CA VAL A 202 29.45 -34.17 -2.14
C VAL A 202 28.06 -34.75 -2.43
N LEU A 203 27.24 -34.82 -1.39
CA LEU A 203 25.90 -35.41 -1.39
C LEU A 203 24.88 -34.39 -0.87
N PHE A 204 23.59 -34.73 -0.92
CA PHE A 204 22.53 -33.92 -0.31
C PHE A 204 21.82 -34.67 0.81
N HIS A 205 21.77 -34.06 2.00
CA HIS A 205 20.71 -34.36 2.95
C HIS A 205 19.37 -33.86 2.43
N MET A 206 18.29 -34.51 2.83
CA MET A 206 16.94 -34.13 2.45
C MET A 206 16.11 -33.68 3.64
N LEU A 207 15.49 -32.50 3.48
CA LEU A 207 14.38 -32.07 4.33
C LEU A 207 13.09 -32.06 3.51
N ILE A 208 12.00 -32.56 4.08
CA ILE A 208 10.71 -32.65 3.41
C ILE A 208 9.58 -32.03 4.23
N ALA A 209 8.56 -31.53 3.53
CA ALA A 209 7.28 -31.11 4.07
C ALA A 209 7.33 -29.93 5.08
N GLY A 210 8.29 -29.03 4.93
CA GLY A 210 8.31 -27.74 5.64
C GLY A 210 7.28 -26.74 5.10
N THR A 211 6.84 -25.83 5.96
CA THR A 211 5.88 -24.79 5.59
C THR A 211 5.78 -23.64 6.60
N GLN A 212 5.71 -22.42 6.09
CA GLN A 212 5.49 -21.19 6.86
C GLN A 212 4.02 -20.81 7.05
N GLY A 213 3.08 -21.43 6.31
CA GLY A 213 1.67 -20.97 6.25
C GLY A 213 0.91 -21.04 7.59
N GLN A 214 -0.42 -20.90 7.51
CA GLN A 214 -1.33 -20.77 8.68
C GLN A 214 -1.03 -21.64 9.89
N ASN A 215 -0.71 -22.92 9.69
CA ASN A 215 -0.11 -23.71 10.75
C ASN A 215 1.32 -23.97 10.27
N PRO A 216 2.35 -23.31 10.82
CA PRO A 216 3.72 -23.52 10.37
C PRO A 216 4.23 -24.89 10.82
N HIS A 217 5.15 -25.48 10.06
CA HIS A 217 5.82 -26.72 10.42
C HIS A 217 7.23 -26.74 9.83
N LEU A 218 8.22 -27.17 10.60
CA LEU A 218 9.59 -27.35 10.12
C LEU A 218 9.68 -28.65 9.32
N ALA A 219 10.47 -28.67 8.27
CA ALA A 219 10.62 -29.86 7.46
C ALA A 219 11.19 -31.03 8.29
N TRP A 220 10.72 -32.25 8.02
CA TRP A 220 11.29 -33.46 8.59
C TRP A 220 12.57 -33.82 7.85
N HIS A 221 13.56 -34.31 8.57
CA HIS A 221 14.70 -34.98 7.96
C HIS A 221 14.25 -36.33 7.38
N LEU A 222 14.48 -36.50 6.08
CA LEU A 222 14.39 -37.79 5.42
C LEU A 222 15.78 -38.44 5.52
N PRO A 223 15.94 -39.58 6.22
CA PRO A 223 17.25 -40.11 6.62
C PRO A 223 17.99 -40.82 5.47
N VAL A 224 18.14 -40.13 4.35
CA VAL A 224 18.85 -40.57 3.15
C VAL A 224 19.81 -39.50 2.66
N LEU A 225 20.81 -39.93 1.89
CA LEU A 225 21.69 -39.09 1.09
C LEU A 225 21.32 -39.27 -0.38
N VAL A 226 21.29 -38.14 -1.09
CA VAL A 226 20.98 -38.08 -2.52
C VAL A 226 22.20 -37.57 -3.27
N GLN A 227 22.62 -38.32 -4.29
CA GLN A 227 23.69 -37.89 -5.20
C GLN A 227 23.21 -36.75 -6.11
N PRO A 228 24.09 -35.84 -6.57
CA PRO A 228 23.70 -34.75 -7.45
C PRO A 228 22.91 -35.19 -8.69
N ASP A 229 23.27 -36.30 -9.32
CA ASP A 229 22.60 -36.86 -10.50
C ASP A 229 21.23 -37.49 -10.19
N GLN A 230 20.94 -37.79 -8.92
CA GLN A 230 19.68 -38.37 -8.47
C GLN A 230 18.61 -37.31 -8.14
N VAL A 231 18.98 -36.04 -7.95
CA VAL A 231 18.11 -34.96 -7.46
C VAL A 231 16.81 -34.83 -8.26
N VAL A 232 16.90 -34.89 -9.60
CA VAL A 232 15.73 -34.73 -10.49
C VAL A 232 14.76 -35.90 -10.32
N GLU A 233 15.28 -37.13 -10.29
CA GLU A 233 14.47 -38.35 -10.23
C GLU A 233 13.82 -38.52 -8.84
N VAL A 234 14.54 -38.19 -7.77
CA VAL A 234 13.98 -38.12 -6.41
C VAL A 234 12.88 -37.07 -6.34
N THR A 235 13.09 -35.89 -6.93
CA THR A 235 12.07 -34.85 -6.98
C THR A 235 10.83 -35.33 -7.74
N ARG A 236 10.98 -35.98 -8.90
CA ARG A 236 9.88 -36.59 -9.65
C ARG A 236 9.07 -37.55 -8.78
N SER A 237 9.74 -38.47 -8.11
CA SER A 237 9.09 -39.47 -7.26
C SER A 237 8.28 -38.84 -6.12
N LEU A 238 8.83 -37.82 -5.44
CA LEU A 238 8.11 -37.06 -4.40
C LEU A 238 6.90 -36.29 -4.96
N LEU A 239 7.01 -35.73 -6.16
CA LEU A 239 5.89 -35.08 -6.83
C LEU A 239 4.78 -36.10 -7.17
N ASP A 240 5.15 -37.29 -7.64
CA ASP A 240 4.20 -38.36 -7.94
C ASP A 240 3.53 -38.92 -6.68
N LEU A 241 4.28 -39.08 -5.59
CA LEU A 241 3.72 -39.38 -4.27
C LEU A 241 2.65 -38.36 -3.87
N PHE A 242 2.98 -37.08 -3.96
CA PHE A 242 2.06 -36.02 -3.57
C PHE A 242 0.83 -35.99 -4.47
N ARG A 243 0.98 -36.19 -5.79
CA ARG A 243 -0.14 -36.28 -6.74
C ARG A 243 -1.05 -37.46 -6.45
N ALA A 244 -0.47 -38.62 -6.17
CA ALA A 244 -1.20 -39.88 -5.99
C ALA A 244 -1.91 -39.95 -4.63
N LYS A 245 -1.26 -39.51 -3.55
CA LYS A 245 -1.76 -39.72 -2.17
C LYS A 245 -2.16 -38.44 -1.43
N GLY A 246 -1.83 -37.25 -1.96
CA GLY A 246 -2.16 -35.99 -1.29
C GLY A 246 -3.67 -35.72 -1.27
N SER A 247 -4.18 -35.27 -0.10
CA SER A 247 -5.60 -34.92 0.03
C SER A 247 -5.97 -33.76 -0.89
N ARG A 248 -7.12 -33.89 -1.56
CA ARG A 248 -7.72 -32.88 -2.43
C ARG A 248 -9.03 -32.31 -1.88
N GLU A 249 -9.47 -32.78 -0.72
CA GLU A 249 -10.81 -32.52 -0.18
C GLU A 249 -10.95 -31.13 0.47
N LYS A 250 -10.06 -30.80 1.41
CA LYS A 250 -10.15 -29.57 2.22
C LYS A 250 -8.90 -28.72 2.02
N ARG A 251 -9.04 -27.53 1.43
CA ARG A 251 -7.91 -26.69 0.97
C ARG A 251 -6.90 -26.34 2.08
N ASN A 252 -7.33 -26.24 3.33
CA ASN A 252 -6.45 -25.96 4.48
C ASN A 252 -5.61 -27.16 4.93
N VAL A 253 -5.92 -28.38 4.49
CA VAL A 253 -5.22 -29.64 4.84
C VAL A 253 -4.69 -30.41 3.62
N THR A 254 -4.33 -29.69 2.55
CA THR A 254 -3.90 -30.26 1.25
C THR A 254 -2.41 -30.11 0.93
N ARG A 255 -1.62 -29.43 1.79
CA ARG A 255 -0.16 -29.31 1.59
C ARG A 255 0.53 -30.67 1.79
N PHE A 256 1.69 -30.84 1.15
CA PHE A 256 2.49 -32.06 1.23
C PHE A 256 2.75 -32.51 2.68
N ARG A 257 2.91 -31.56 3.60
CA ARG A 257 3.09 -31.84 5.02
C ARG A 257 2.00 -32.68 5.68
N PHE A 258 0.73 -32.52 5.29
CA PHE A 258 -0.36 -33.30 5.86
C PHE A 258 -0.35 -34.74 5.34
N LEU A 259 0.17 -34.96 4.12
CA LEU A 259 0.42 -36.30 3.63
C LEU A 259 1.53 -36.96 4.45
N VAL A 260 2.65 -36.26 4.69
CA VAL A 260 3.76 -36.77 5.51
C VAL A 260 3.35 -37.02 6.96
N GLU A 261 2.54 -36.15 7.59
CA GLU A 261 1.94 -36.39 8.91
C GLU A 261 1.14 -37.69 8.95
N LYS A 262 0.42 -38.01 7.86
CA LYS A 262 -0.43 -39.20 7.78
C LYS A 262 0.36 -40.49 7.56
N ILE A 263 1.35 -40.49 6.66
CA ILE A 263 2.09 -41.71 6.27
C ILE A 263 3.42 -41.87 7.01
N GLY A 264 3.86 -40.83 7.71
CA GLY A 264 5.17 -40.76 8.36
C GLY A 264 6.32 -40.63 7.36
N VAL A 265 7.51 -40.34 7.88
CA VAL A 265 8.75 -40.35 7.08
C VAL A 265 9.01 -41.75 6.49
N GLY A 266 8.72 -42.82 7.25
CA GLY A 266 8.81 -44.19 6.77
C GLY A 266 7.96 -44.47 5.52
N GLY A 267 6.69 -44.03 5.50
CA GLY A 267 5.85 -44.21 4.32
C GLY A 267 6.27 -43.41 3.09
N VAL A 268 7.07 -42.33 3.28
CA VAL A 268 7.72 -41.63 2.16
C VAL A 268 8.90 -42.44 1.63
N LEU A 269 9.73 -43.00 2.52
CA LEU A 269 10.84 -43.88 2.15
C LEU A 269 10.35 -45.12 1.39
N ASP A 270 9.31 -45.80 1.90
CA ASP A 270 8.72 -46.97 1.23
C ASP A 270 8.25 -46.65 -0.20
N TRP A 271 7.73 -45.43 -0.42
CA TRP A 271 7.36 -44.98 -1.76
C TRP A 271 8.59 -44.77 -2.65
N LEU A 272 9.61 -44.06 -2.15
CA LEU A 272 10.84 -43.78 -2.90
C LEU A 272 11.55 -45.08 -3.28
N GLU A 273 11.70 -46.02 -2.35
CA GLU A 273 12.34 -47.32 -2.60
C GLU A 273 11.58 -48.16 -3.63
N GLY A 274 10.24 -48.04 -3.67
CA GLY A 274 9.40 -48.76 -4.64
C GLY A 274 9.36 -48.13 -6.04
N ASP A 275 9.63 -46.83 -6.15
CA ASP A 275 9.47 -46.05 -7.38
C ASP A 275 10.81 -45.68 -8.06
N LEU A 276 11.89 -45.50 -7.29
CA LEU A 276 13.19 -45.10 -7.83
C LEU A 276 13.93 -46.28 -8.47
N PRO A 277 14.67 -46.05 -9.58
CA PRO A 277 15.43 -47.09 -10.26
C PRO A 277 16.77 -47.41 -9.58
N PHE A 278 17.08 -46.75 -8.45
CA PHE A 278 18.31 -46.91 -7.70
C PHE A 278 18.03 -46.90 -6.19
N PRO A 279 18.85 -47.57 -5.38
CA PRO A 279 18.75 -47.48 -3.93
C PRO A 279 19.22 -46.10 -3.45
N LEU A 280 18.57 -45.59 -2.41
CA LEU A 280 19.02 -44.39 -1.69
C LEU A 280 20.05 -44.78 -0.63
N GLN A 281 21.10 -43.97 -0.48
CA GLN A 281 22.09 -44.18 0.57
C GLN A 281 21.51 -43.74 1.92
N PRO A 282 21.71 -44.48 3.02
CA PRO A 282 21.31 -44.03 4.36
C PRO A 282 22.05 -42.75 4.78
N SER A 283 21.38 -41.87 5.52
CA SER A 283 22.01 -40.66 6.05
C SER A 283 23.07 -40.94 7.12
N VAL A 284 24.12 -40.12 7.17
CA VAL A 284 25.16 -40.13 8.21
C VAL A 284 24.79 -39.30 9.46
N GLY A 285 23.66 -38.60 9.43
CA GLY A 285 23.18 -37.76 10.53
C GLY A 285 22.06 -36.81 10.11
N GLU A 286 21.55 -36.00 11.02
CA GLU A 286 20.64 -34.91 10.65
C GLU A 286 21.44 -33.70 10.14
N PRO A 287 20.94 -32.98 9.11
CA PRO A 287 21.60 -31.76 8.65
C PRO A 287 21.63 -30.71 9.76
N SER A 288 22.77 -30.04 9.91
CA SER A 288 22.93 -28.97 10.90
C SER A 288 22.53 -27.62 10.29
N PRO A 289 21.75 -26.79 11.00
CA PRO A 289 21.46 -25.45 10.52
C PRO A 289 22.71 -24.56 10.57
N ALA A 290 22.71 -23.51 9.76
CA ALA A 290 23.78 -22.52 9.75
C ALA A 290 24.00 -21.90 11.14
N THR A 291 25.26 -21.62 11.46
CA THR A 291 25.66 -20.97 12.73
C THR A 291 25.24 -19.50 12.82
N GLY A 292 25.01 -18.87 11.65
CA GLY A 292 24.56 -17.50 11.49
C GLY A 292 23.60 -17.37 10.30
N HIS A 293 23.20 -16.14 9.99
CA HIS A 293 22.42 -15.83 8.79
C HIS A 293 23.34 -15.45 7.64
N ASP A 294 22.85 -15.62 6.41
CA ASP A 294 23.57 -15.18 5.22
C ASP A 294 23.57 -13.65 5.16
N GLU A 295 24.74 -13.03 5.19
CA GLU A 295 24.87 -11.62 4.80
C GLU A 295 24.92 -11.55 3.28
N LEU A 296 23.91 -10.93 2.65
CA LEU A 296 23.75 -10.92 1.19
C LEU A 296 23.93 -9.53 0.55
N VAL A 297 24.24 -8.51 1.36
CA VAL A 297 24.52 -7.13 0.94
C VAL A 297 25.99 -6.82 1.24
N GLY A 298 26.67 -6.16 0.30
CA GLY A 298 28.08 -5.84 0.40
C GLY A 298 28.93 -6.48 -0.70
N TRP A 299 30.21 -6.62 -0.43
CA TRP A 299 31.20 -7.14 -1.39
C TRP A 299 31.61 -8.56 -1.04
N PHE A 300 31.30 -9.49 -1.92
CA PHE A 300 31.64 -10.91 -1.76
C PHE A 300 32.67 -11.31 -2.78
N ARG A 301 33.78 -11.88 -2.31
CA ARG A 301 34.82 -12.40 -3.19
C ARG A 301 34.35 -13.71 -3.79
N GLN A 302 34.57 -13.92 -5.08
CA GLN A 302 34.25 -15.17 -5.76
C GLN A 302 35.39 -16.18 -5.70
N ALA A 303 35.07 -17.46 -5.87
CA ALA A 303 36.05 -18.57 -5.84
C ALA A 303 37.12 -18.42 -6.94
N GLU A 304 36.80 -18.76 -8.20
CA GLU A 304 37.65 -18.53 -9.37
C GLU A 304 36.79 -18.27 -10.64
N PRO A 305 37.16 -17.31 -11.51
CA PRO A 305 38.24 -16.33 -11.30
C PRO A 305 37.95 -15.41 -10.11
N LYS A 306 39.00 -14.82 -9.51
CA LYS A 306 38.95 -13.91 -8.33
C LYS A 306 38.21 -12.58 -8.59
N LEU A 307 36.95 -12.66 -9.03
CA LEU A 307 36.03 -11.56 -9.24
C LEU A 307 35.25 -11.27 -7.95
N TRP A 308 34.33 -10.32 -8.04
CA TRP A 308 33.50 -9.87 -6.94
C TRP A 308 32.03 -9.90 -7.30
N THR A 309 31.21 -10.26 -6.32
CA THR A 309 29.76 -10.05 -6.34
C THR A 309 29.43 -8.82 -5.50
N MET A 310 28.67 -7.90 -6.07
CA MET A 310 28.17 -6.68 -5.42
C MET A 310 26.71 -6.91 -5.00
N GLY A 311 26.48 -7.31 -3.75
CA GLY A 311 25.16 -7.41 -3.15
C GLY A 311 24.63 -6.04 -2.76
N LEU A 312 23.38 -5.73 -3.12
CA LEU A 312 22.80 -4.41 -2.95
C LEU A 312 21.60 -4.43 -2.00
N SER A 313 21.51 -3.39 -1.17
CA SER A 313 20.35 -3.08 -0.34
C SER A 313 19.17 -2.74 -1.23
N VAL A 314 18.08 -3.49 -1.09
CA VAL A 314 16.78 -3.18 -1.68
C VAL A 314 15.77 -3.11 -0.54
N PRO A 315 15.46 -1.91 -0.01
CA PRO A 315 14.57 -1.76 1.13
C PRO A 315 13.23 -2.49 0.92
N LEU A 316 12.96 -3.47 1.79
CA LEU A 316 11.76 -4.31 1.75
C LEU A 316 11.53 -5.00 0.39
N GLY A 317 12.58 -5.15 -0.41
CA GLY A 317 12.57 -5.74 -1.73
C GLY A 317 11.79 -5.00 -2.80
N ARG A 318 11.51 -3.70 -2.66
CA ARG A 318 10.84 -2.91 -3.70
C ARG A 318 11.84 -2.03 -4.44
N MET A 319 11.81 -2.12 -5.76
CA MET A 319 12.56 -1.24 -6.67
C MET A 319 11.61 -0.50 -7.61
N THR A 320 12.03 0.68 -8.07
CA THR A 320 11.43 1.29 -9.25
C THR A 320 11.92 0.58 -10.52
N TRP A 321 11.20 0.75 -11.62
CA TRP A 321 11.66 0.25 -12.92
C TRP A 321 13.01 0.85 -13.34
N GLN A 322 13.27 2.14 -13.05
CA GLN A 322 14.56 2.77 -13.34
C GLN A 322 15.72 2.15 -12.57
N GLN A 323 15.49 1.75 -11.32
CA GLN A 323 16.50 1.05 -10.52
C GLN A 323 16.84 -0.30 -11.16
N LEU A 324 15.83 -1.07 -11.58
CA LEU A 324 16.06 -2.36 -12.23
C LEU A 324 16.71 -2.22 -13.62
N GLU A 325 16.31 -1.23 -14.43
CA GLU A 325 16.99 -0.93 -15.70
C GLU A 325 18.44 -0.46 -15.46
N GLY A 326 18.66 0.39 -14.45
CA GLY A 326 19.98 0.82 -14.04
C GLY A 326 20.86 -0.39 -13.71
N LEU A 327 20.37 -1.32 -12.89
CA LEU A 327 21.09 -2.57 -12.58
C LEU A 327 21.42 -3.41 -13.81
N ALA A 328 20.50 -3.49 -14.78
CA ALA A 328 20.75 -4.19 -16.03
C ALA A 328 21.91 -3.56 -16.83
N LEU A 329 22.03 -2.23 -16.82
CA LEU A 329 23.13 -1.52 -17.46
C LEU A 329 24.43 -1.69 -16.67
N LEU A 330 24.37 -1.58 -15.34
CA LEU A 330 25.52 -1.71 -14.46
C LEU A 330 26.10 -3.12 -14.46
N SER A 331 25.27 -4.15 -14.59
CA SER A 331 25.74 -5.53 -14.65
C SER A 331 26.59 -5.80 -15.90
N GLY A 332 26.22 -5.22 -17.05
CA GLY A 332 27.02 -5.30 -18.27
C GLY A 332 28.23 -4.37 -18.27
N LYS A 333 28.12 -3.20 -17.62
CA LYS A 333 29.22 -2.22 -17.53
C LYS A 333 30.36 -2.71 -16.64
N TRP A 334 30.03 -3.26 -15.47
CA TRP A 334 31.01 -3.58 -14.43
C TRP A 334 31.26 -5.08 -14.25
N GLY A 335 30.35 -5.94 -14.73
CA GLY A 335 30.48 -7.39 -14.68
C GLY A 335 30.32 -8.01 -16.07
N ASP A 336 29.69 -9.19 -16.14
CA ASP A 336 29.44 -9.92 -17.38
C ASP A 336 27.96 -9.91 -17.79
N GLY A 337 27.16 -9.02 -17.19
CA GLY A 337 25.73 -8.94 -17.39
C GLY A 337 24.89 -9.84 -16.48
N ASN A 338 25.48 -10.64 -15.58
CA ASN A 338 24.72 -11.49 -14.66
C ASN A 338 24.29 -10.77 -13.37
N LEU A 339 23.05 -11.03 -12.97
CA LEU A 339 22.41 -10.57 -11.74
C LEU A 339 21.94 -11.78 -10.91
N ARG A 340 21.86 -11.58 -9.59
CA ARG A 340 21.36 -12.58 -8.63
C ARG A 340 20.26 -11.97 -7.77
N THR A 341 19.04 -12.51 -7.84
CA THR A 341 17.97 -12.16 -6.88
C THR A 341 18.06 -13.04 -5.65
N THR A 342 17.78 -12.49 -4.46
CA THR A 342 17.94 -13.23 -3.21
C THR A 342 16.61 -13.68 -2.61
N HIS A 343 16.67 -14.71 -1.76
CA HIS A 343 15.52 -15.16 -0.96
C HIS A 343 15.23 -14.20 0.23
N GLU A 344 16.07 -13.18 0.43
CA GLU A 344 15.88 -12.09 1.38
C GLU A 344 15.40 -10.79 0.72
N GLN A 345 14.81 -10.88 -0.46
CA GLN A 345 14.28 -9.75 -1.22
C GLN A 345 15.34 -8.74 -1.72
N GLY A 346 16.61 -9.15 -1.83
CA GLY A 346 17.70 -8.34 -2.38
C GLY A 346 18.05 -8.68 -3.83
N ILE A 347 19.02 -7.96 -4.38
CA ILE A 347 19.59 -8.24 -5.71
C ILE A 347 21.10 -7.95 -5.71
N ALA A 348 21.86 -8.65 -6.53
CA ALA A 348 23.30 -8.48 -6.65
C ALA A 348 23.77 -8.47 -8.11
N VAL A 349 24.87 -7.78 -8.38
CA VAL A 349 25.63 -7.83 -9.64
C VAL A 349 26.80 -8.79 -9.47
N ALA A 350 26.91 -9.78 -10.35
CA ALA A 350 27.99 -10.77 -10.28
C ALA A 350 29.18 -10.37 -11.16
N ASN A 351 30.30 -11.07 -10.93
CA ASN A 351 31.44 -11.18 -11.84
C ASN A 351 32.16 -9.85 -12.12
N ILE A 352 32.23 -8.98 -11.11
CA ILE A 352 32.89 -7.68 -11.19
C ILE A 352 34.42 -7.84 -11.00
N PRO A 353 35.25 -7.38 -11.93
CA PRO A 353 36.70 -7.40 -11.76
C PRO A 353 37.16 -6.55 -10.56
N PRO A 354 38.23 -6.95 -9.83
CA PRO A 354 38.68 -6.28 -8.61
C PRO A 354 38.92 -4.77 -8.73
N GLY A 355 39.39 -4.30 -9.88
CA GLY A 355 39.69 -2.88 -10.12
C GLY A 355 38.47 -1.97 -10.27
N PHE A 356 37.25 -2.51 -10.33
CA PHE A 356 36.03 -1.74 -10.58
C PHE A 356 35.10 -1.61 -9.39
N ARG A 357 35.45 -2.14 -8.21
CA ARG A 357 34.56 -2.16 -7.04
C ARG A 357 34.05 -0.77 -6.65
N GLU A 358 34.96 0.19 -6.49
CA GLU A 358 34.58 1.55 -6.05
C GLU A 358 33.74 2.28 -7.11
N ALA A 359 34.08 2.13 -8.39
CA ALA A 359 33.33 2.72 -9.49
C ALA A 359 31.93 2.09 -9.62
N ALA A 360 31.82 0.77 -9.48
CA ALA A 360 30.56 0.05 -9.49
C ALA A 360 29.65 0.44 -8.31
N ALA A 361 30.20 0.57 -7.10
CA ALA A 361 29.45 1.07 -5.95
C ALA A 361 28.97 2.51 -6.14
N THR A 362 29.81 3.37 -6.72
CA THR A 362 29.48 4.78 -7.01
C THR A 362 28.31 4.87 -7.98
N ASP A 363 28.36 4.10 -9.07
CA ASP A 363 27.29 4.06 -10.06
C ASP A 363 25.99 3.45 -9.50
N ALA A 364 26.08 2.40 -8.68
CA ALA A 364 24.93 1.83 -8.00
C ALA A 364 24.27 2.86 -7.08
N ALA A 365 25.08 3.61 -6.31
CA ALA A 365 24.60 4.68 -5.45
C ALA A 365 23.91 5.80 -6.24
N ALA A 366 24.44 6.15 -7.43
CA ALA A 366 23.79 7.10 -8.33
C ALA A 366 22.42 6.60 -8.86
N ALA A 367 22.23 5.28 -8.94
CA ALA A 367 20.93 4.65 -9.23
C ALA A 367 20.04 4.52 -7.98
N GLY A 368 20.49 4.96 -6.80
CA GLY A 368 19.74 4.88 -5.54
C GLY A 368 19.77 3.51 -4.89
N LEU A 369 20.81 2.71 -5.15
CA LEU A 369 21.03 1.38 -4.56
C LEU A 369 22.42 1.34 -3.92
N SER A 370 22.54 0.72 -2.75
CA SER A 370 23.76 0.80 -1.96
C SER A 370 24.33 -0.57 -1.63
N VAL A 371 25.66 -0.69 -1.68
CA VAL A 371 26.41 -1.84 -1.11
C VAL A 371 26.52 -1.77 0.42
N HIS A 372 26.11 -0.64 1.00
CA HIS A 372 26.00 -0.43 2.42
C HIS A 372 24.53 -0.34 2.79
N ALA A 373 24.09 -1.24 3.66
CA ALA A 373 22.77 -1.19 4.28
C ALA A 373 22.94 -0.92 5.77
N ASP A 374 22.04 -0.15 6.35
CA ASP A 374 21.99 -0.06 7.80
C ASP A 374 21.37 -1.32 8.41
N PRO A 375 21.51 -1.53 9.74
CA PRO A 375 20.98 -2.74 10.37
C PRO A 375 19.47 -2.94 10.19
N PHE A 376 18.67 -1.89 9.97
CA PHE A 376 17.24 -2.06 9.72
C PHE A 376 16.98 -2.56 8.30
N GLU A 377 17.67 -2.02 7.31
CA GLU A 377 17.56 -2.51 5.93
C GLU A 377 18.00 -3.97 5.77
N LEU A 378 19.05 -4.37 6.49
CA LEU A 378 19.55 -5.76 6.47
C LEU A 378 18.61 -6.76 7.16
N ASN A 379 18.01 -6.35 8.28
CA ASN A 379 17.35 -7.28 9.19
C ASN A 379 15.82 -7.23 9.11
N THR A 380 15.25 -6.51 8.14
CA THR A 380 13.80 -6.38 8.01
C THR A 380 13.27 -6.95 6.70
N MET A 381 12.10 -7.59 6.78
CA MET A 381 11.45 -8.20 5.63
C MET A 381 9.95 -7.94 5.70
N ALA A 382 9.33 -7.64 4.56
CA ALA A 382 7.89 -7.40 4.50
C ALA A 382 7.25 -8.02 3.25
N CYS A 383 6.05 -8.58 3.43
CA CYS A 383 5.28 -9.09 2.30
C CYS A 383 4.64 -7.93 1.50
N THR A 384 3.86 -8.25 0.47
CA THR A 384 3.13 -7.23 -0.30
C THR A 384 2.07 -6.47 0.51
N GLY A 385 1.47 -7.10 1.53
CA GLY A 385 0.49 -6.44 2.40
C GLY A 385 -0.85 -6.11 1.73
N SER A 386 -1.74 -5.45 2.47
CA SER A 386 -3.05 -4.99 2.02
C SER A 386 -2.99 -4.06 0.81
N GLN A 387 -1.84 -3.43 0.54
CA GLN A 387 -1.63 -2.57 -0.63
C GLN A 387 -2.05 -3.25 -1.94
N PHE A 388 -1.70 -4.53 -2.14
CA PHE A 388 -2.11 -5.27 -3.34
C PHE A 388 -2.65 -6.68 -3.05
N CYS A 389 -2.39 -7.26 -1.87
CA CYS A 389 -2.72 -8.66 -1.60
C CYS A 389 -4.17 -8.86 -1.17
N ASN A 390 -4.94 -9.65 -1.93
CA ASN A 390 -6.36 -9.93 -1.65
C ASN A 390 -6.63 -10.60 -0.29
N ILE A 391 -5.64 -11.30 0.29
CA ILE A 391 -5.80 -12.04 1.54
C ILE A 391 -5.13 -11.35 2.74
N ALA A 392 -4.38 -10.28 2.50
CA ALA A 392 -3.77 -9.53 3.60
C ALA A 392 -4.87 -8.80 4.37
N VAL A 393 -4.81 -8.85 5.69
CA VAL A 393 -5.71 -8.10 6.58
C VAL A 393 -5.11 -6.78 7.01
N THR A 394 -3.77 -6.63 6.93
CA THR A 394 -3.05 -5.38 7.22
C THR A 394 -2.08 -4.98 6.11
N GLU A 395 -1.74 -3.70 6.06
CA GLU A 395 -0.64 -3.19 5.23
C GLU A 395 0.71 -3.64 5.83
N THR A 396 1.74 -3.87 5.00
CA THR A 396 3.05 -4.28 5.52
C THR A 396 4.25 -3.50 5.05
N LYS A 397 4.37 -3.10 3.77
CA LYS A 397 5.61 -2.46 3.32
C LYS A 397 5.70 -1.02 3.84
N GLY A 398 4.60 -0.28 3.80
CA GLY A 398 4.48 1.05 4.39
C GLY A 398 4.56 1.00 5.92
N GLN A 399 3.85 0.06 6.55
CA GLN A 399 3.89 -0.12 8.01
C GLN A 399 5.30 -0.47 8.52
N MET A 400 6.01 -1.38 7.84
CA MET A 400 7.39 -1.70 8.19
C MET A 400 8.32 -0.49 8.01
N PHE A 401 8.15 0.27 6.92
CA PHE A 401 8.93 1.49 6.71
C PHE A 401 8.71 2.51 7.85
N GLN A 402 7.46 2.74 8.24
CA GLN A 402 7.13 3.63 9.37
C GLN A 402 7.70 3.13 10.70
N LEU A 403 7.63 1.81 10.96
CA LEU A 403 8.22 1.18 12.14
C LEU A 403 9.73 1.42 12.18
N ILE A 404 10.44 1.14 11.08
CA ILE A 404 11.89 1.36 10.95
C ILE A 404 12.24 2.82 11.24
N GLU A 405 11.53 3.78 10.64
CA GLU A 405 11.81 5.20 10.86
C GLU A 405 11.60 5.62 12.31
N LYS A 406 10.56 5.12 12.98
CA LYS A 406 10.31 5.38 14.41
C LYS A 406 11.40 4.77 15.29
N LEU A 407 11.83 3.53 15.02
CA LEU A 407 12.90 2.86 15.76
C LEU A 407 14.27 3.52 15.55
N ARG A 408 14.56 4.00 14.33
CA ARG A 408 15.76 4.81 14.00
C ARG A 408 15.78 6.10 14.81
N LYS A 409 14.66 6.84 14.88
CA LYS A 409 14.55 8.07 15.68
C LYS A 409 14.75 7.85 17.18
N ARG A 410 14.38 6.66 17.68
CA ARG A 410 14.64 6.21 19.05
C ARG A 410 16.05 5.68 19.28
N ALA A 411 16.92 5.72 18.25
CA ALA A 411 18.28 5.22 18.27
C ALA A 411 18.42 3.73 18.65
N LEU A 412 17.37 2.93 18.44
CA LEU A 412 17.40 1.49 18.72
C LEU A 412 18.45 0.80 17.84
N LYS A 413 19.24 -0.09 18.43
CA LYS A 413 20.23 -0.91 17.73
C LYS A 413 19.73 -2.34 17.62
N LEU A 414 19.65 -2.86 16.39
CA LEU A 414 19.20 -4.24 16.18
C LEU A 414 20.30 -5.28 16.43
N HIS A 415 21.58 -4.97 16.21
CA HIS A 415 22.69 -5.92 16.37
C HIS A 415 22.40 -7.35 15.81
N GLY A 416 21.79 -7.42 14.62
CA GLY A 416 21.42 -8.68 13.96
C GLY A 416 20.04 -9.25 14.31
N ILE A 417 19.25 -8.58 15.17
CA ILE A 417 17.86 -8.96 15.47
C ILE A 417 16.98 -8.72 14.25
N ARG A 418 16.31 -9.77 13.79
CA ARG A 418 15.49 -9.75 12.57
C ARG A 418 14.01 -9.50 12.84
N ILE A 419 13.40 -8.60 12.06
CA ILE A 419 11.98 -8.26 12.16
C ILE A 419 11.29 -8.56 10.84
N HIS A 420 10.38 -9.52 10.83
CA HIS A 420 9.66 -9.92 9.61
C HIS A 420 8.16 -9.67 9.74
N MET A 421 7.57 -8.96 8.78
CA MET A 421 6.17 -8.53 8.80
C MET A 421 5.36 -9.14 7.65
N SER A 422 4.31 -9.89 7.99
CA SER A 422 3.37 -10.46 7.03
C SER A 422 1.95 -9.99 7.32
N GLY A 423 1.21 -9.53 6.31
CA GLY A 423 -0.12 -8.95 6.52
C GLY A 423 -1.22 -9.96 6.77
N CYS A 424 -0.89 -11.26 6.89
CA CYS A 424 -1.84 -12.32 7.23
C CYS A 424 -1.08 -13.59 7.71
N PRO A 425 -1.79 -14.60 8.23
CA PRO A 425 -1.20 -15.88 8.66
C PRO A 425 -0.51 -16.72 7.57
N SER A 426 -0.54 -16.31 6.30
CA SER A 426 0.16 -17.06 5.23
C SER A 426 1.69 -16.98 5.31
N SER A 427 2.23 -16.05 6.12
CA SER A 427 3.66 -15.89 6.39
C SER A 427 4.54 -15.78 5.13
N CYS A 428 4.11 -14.96 4.17
CA CYS A 428 4.88 -14.75 2.94
C CYS A 428 6.27 -14.13 3.19
N ALA A 429 6.41 -13.36 4.29
CA ALA A 429 7.68 -12.81 4.75
C ALA A 429 8.31 -13.61 5.90
N GLN A 430 7.83 -14.84 6.16
CA GLN A 430 8.46 -15.76 7.11
C GLN A 430 8.52 -15.23 8.56
N HIS A 431 7.41 -14.68 9.06
CA HIS A 431 7.37 -14.09 10.40
C HIS A 431 7.58 -15.13 11.51
N PHE A 432 7.22 -16.40 11.29
CA PHE A 432 7.44 -17.44 12.30
C PHE A 432 8.90 -17.82 12.49
N THR A 433 9.80 -17.55 11.54
CA THR A 433 11.23 -17.88 11.69
C THR A 433 12.11 -16.65 11.86
N ALA A 434 11.52 -15.53 12.27
CA ALA A 434 12.24 -14.30 12.60
C ALA A 434 12.38 -14.14 14.12
N ASP A 435 13.41 -13.42 14.55
CA ASP A 435 13.60 -13.08 15.96
C ASP A 435 12.34 -12.37 16.50
N ILE A 436 11.83 -11.42 15.72
CA ILE A 436 10.57 -10.72 15.93
C ILE A 436 9.66 -10.93 14.71
N GLY A 437 8.66 -11.78 14.86
CA GLY A 437 7.63 -12.04 13.87
C GLY A 437 6.39 -11.17 14.05
N LEU A 438 5.95 -10.47 13.01
CA LEU A 438 4.74 -9.65 13.02
C LEU A 438 3.70 -10.24 12.05
N LYS A 439 2.62 -10.80 12.59
CA LYS A 439 1.51 -11.38 11.83
C LYS A 439 0.32 -10.44 11.86
N GLY A 440 -0.02 -9.86 10.71
CA GLY A 440 -1.15 -8.96 10.53
C GLY A 440 -2.48 -9.60 10.95
N VAL A 441 -3.21 -8.86 11.78
CA VAL A 441 -4.54 -9.17 12.29
C VAL A 441 -5.40 -7.92 12.28
N ARG A 442 -6.71 -8.12 12.36
CA ARG A 442 -7.65 -7.05 12.69
C ARG A 442 -7.91 -7.10 14.18
N VAL A 443 -7.84 -5.95 14.82
CA VAL A 443 -7.94 -5.84 16.27
C VAL A 443 -9.16 -5.04 16.62
N ARG A 444 -10.14 -5.68 17.26
CA ARG A 444 -11.32 -5.01 17.76
C ARG A 444 -10.94 -4.19 18.99
N ARG A 445 -11.29 -2.91 18.99
CA ARG A 445 -11.16 -1.98 20.11
C ARG A 445 -12.54 -1.47 20.48
N LEU A 446 -12.62 -0.71 21.58
CA LEU A 446 -13.86 -0.06 21.98
C LEU A 446 -14.40 0.87 20.88
N MET A 447 -13.50 1.51 20.12
CA MET A 447 -13.79 2.33 18.94
C MET A 447 -13.30 1.62 17.67
N GLY A 448 -14.14 0.73 17.13
CA GLY A 448 -13.94 0.08 15.83
C GLY A 448 -12.83 -0.97 15.77
N THR A 449 -12.56 -1.41 14.54
CA THR A 449 -11.51 -2.39 14.25
C THR A 449 -10.29 -1.73 13.65
N ARG A 450 -9.12 -1.87 14.30
CA ARG A 450 -7.85 -1.33 13.82
C ARG A 450 -6.99 -2.39 13.14
N GLU A 451 -6.09 -1.96 12.27
CA GLU A 451 -4.99 -2.82 11.82
C GLU A 451 -4.00 -3.03 12.97
N GLY A 452 -3.64 -4.29 13.21
CA GLY A 452 -2.66 -4.64 14.22
C GLY A 452 -1.89 -5.91 13.89
N PHE A 453 -1.06 -6.35 14.82
CA PHE A 453 -0.15 -7.46 14.63
C PHE A 453 -0.13 -8.36 15.87
N ASP A 454 -0.24 -9.66 15.64
CA ASP A 454 0.23 -10.64 16.61
C ASP A 454 1.76 -10.70 16.53
N VAL A 455 2.41 -10.57 17.68
CA VAL A 455 3.86 -10.53 17.84
C VAL A 455 4.33 -11.89 18.32
N TYR A 456 5.25 -12.47 17.57
CA TYR A 456 5.94 -13.73 17.86
C TYR A 456 7.40 -13.44 18.17
N LEU A 457 7.96 -14.08 19.18
CA LEU A 457 9.36 -13.94 19.56
C LEU A 457 10.06 -15.29 19.62
N GLY A 458 11.38 -15.29 19.47
CA GLY A 458 12.18 -16.51 19.65
C GLY A 458 12.16 -17.46 18.46
N GLY A 459 11.73 -16.99 17.28
CA GLY A 459 11.89 -17.71 16.02
C GLY A 459 13.25 -17.39 15.41
N GLY A 460 13.87 -18.33 14.71
CA GLY A 460 15.19 -18.06 14.11
C GLY A 460 16.20 -19.19 14.28
N LEU A 461 17.47 -18.85 14.04
CA LEU A 461 18.59 -19.74 13.71
C LEU A 461 19.57 -20.06 14.85
N ALA A 462 19.28 -19.66 16.09
CA ALA A 462 20.24 -19.79 17.17
C ALA A 462 20.50 -21.24 17.59
N GLY A 463 21.51 -21.88 16.99
CA GLY A 463 21.93 -23.27 17.24
C GLY A 463 20.97 -24.33 16.69
N ARG A 464 19.67 -24.03 16.62
CA ARG A 464 18.60 -24.85 16.04
C ARG A 464 17.57 -23.94 15.36
N VAL A 465 16.90 -24.45 14.33
CA VAL A 465 15.79 -23.73 13.68
C VAL A 465 14.53 -23.92 14.50
N HIS A 466 13.88 -22.80 14.85
CA HIS A 466 12.61 -22.84 15.57
C HIS A 466 11.57 -21.85 15.06
N MET A 467 10.29 -22.21 15.24
CA MET A 467 9.15 -21.32 15.03
C MET A 467 8.94 -20.44 16.27
N GLY A 468 8.82 -19.13 16.08
CA GLY A 468 8.56 -18.14 17.12
C GLY A 468 7.30 -18.45 17.91
N LEU A 469 7.37 -18.17 19.20
CA LEU A 469 6.29 -18.38 20.15
C LEU A 469 5.44 -17.11 20.25
N PRO A 470 4.11 -17.22 20.40
CA PRO A 470 3.26 -16.05 20.58
C PRO A 470 3.69 -15.29 21.85
N PHE A 471 3.92 -13.98 21.72
CA PHE A 471 4.28 -13.10 22.82
C PHE A 471 3.13 -12.17 23.20
N ARG A 472 2.59 -11.44 22.23
CA ARG A 472 1.47 -10.52 22.43
C ARG A 472 0.58 -10.53 21.20
N LEU A 473 -0.72 -10.70 21.39
CA LEU A 473 -1.69 -10.77 20.31
C LEU A 473 -2.43 -9.44 20.16
N GLY A 474 -2.82 -9.10 18.94
CA GLY A 474 -3.60 -7.89 18.64
C GLY A 474 -2.95 -6.59 19.09
N VAL A 475 -1.67 -6.38 18.79
CA VAL A 475 -0.96 -5.13 19.08
C VAL A 475 -1.27 -4.11 17.99
N ASP A 476 -1.70 -2.91 18.34
CA ASP A 476 -1.99 -1.87 17.34
C ASP A 476 -0.70 -1.43 16.64
N ALA A 477 -0.79 -1.10 15.34
CA ALA A 477 0.37 -0.77 14.53
C ALA A 477 1.19 0.41 15.08
N ASP A 478 0.54 1.37 15.73
CA ASP A 478 1.15 2.54 16.38
C ASP A 478 1.89 2.20 17.68
N GLN A 479 1.53 1.10 18.36
CA GLN A 479 2.17 0.60 19.57
C GLN A 479 3.42 -0.24 19.30
N LEU A 480 3.56 -0.78 18.09
CA LEU A 480 4.70 -1.63 17.70
C LEU A 480 6.08 -1.02 17.99
N PRO A 481 6.37 0.28 17.73
CA PRO A 481 7.69 0.84 18.00
C PRO A 481 8.07 0.75 19.48
N THR A 482 7.13 1.03 20.37
CA THR A 482 7.32 0.93 21.83
C THR A 482 7.51 -0.52 22.25
N LEU A 483 6.67 -1.43 21.76
CA LEU A 483 6.80 -2.85 22.08
C LEU A 483 8.14 -3.43 21.62
N VAL A 484 8.58 -3.10 20.40
CA VAL A 484 9.86 -3.59 19.86
C VAL A 484 11.03 -3.04 20.68
N GLU A 485 11.00 -1.75 21.03
CA GLU A 485 12.01 -1.14 21.89
C GLU A 485 12.08 -1.79 23.28
N GLU A 486 10.94 -2.06 23.91
CA GLU A 486 10.87 -2.76 25.20
C GLU A 486 11.48 -4.16 25.11
N VAL A 487 11.09 -4.93 24.09
CA VAL A 487 11.53 -6.31 23.91
C VAL A 487 13.03 -6.40 23.61
N VAL A 488 13.54 -5.49 22.77
CA VAL A 488 14.97 -5.41 22.43
C VAL A 488 15.78 -4.88 23.62
N GLY A 489 15.28 -3.86 24.32
CA GLY A 489 15.92 -3.31 25.51
C GLY A 489 16.04 -4.33 26.63
N GLU A 490 14.98 -5.12 26.87
CA GLU A 490 15.04 -6.17 27.88
C GLU A 490 16.09 -7.24 27.57
N PHE A 491 16.18 -7.67 26.31
CA PHE A 491 17.22 -8.60 25.87
C PHE A 491 18.61 -8.04 26.19
N TYR A 492 18.91 -6.80 25.80
CA TYR A 492 20.22 -6.22 26.08
C TYR A 492 20.53 -6.09 27.56
N LEU A 493 19.53 -5.81 28.40
CA LEU A 493 19.71 -5.69 29.84
C LEU A 493 19.92 -7.03 30.56
N ARG A 494 19.37 -8.13 30.02
CA ARG A 494 19.22 -9.39 30.79
C ARG A 494 19.79 -10.64 30.14
N HIS A 495 20.23 -10.59 28.89
CA HIS A 495 20.79 -11.76 28.21
C HIS A 495 22.10 -12.23 28.86
N LYS A 496 22.35 -13.54 28.75
CA LYS A 496 23.64 -14.14 29.13
C LYS A 496 24.66 -13.87 28.02
N ALA A 497 25.94 -13.84 28.36
CA ALA A 497 27.01 -13.70 27.37
C ALA A 497 26.91 -14.81 26.29
N GLY A 498 26.96 -14.42 25.02
CA GLY A 498 26.84 -15.34 23.87
C GLY A 498 25.41 -15.86 23.59
N GLN A 499 24.42 -15.48 24.40
CA GLN A 499 23.03 -15.84 24.15
C GLN A 499 22.43 -14.95 23.07
N THR A 500 21.84 -15.56 22.05
CA THR A 500 21.14 -14.83 21.00
C THR A 500 19.78 -14.30 21.48
N PHE A 501 19.24 -13.31 20.77
CA PHE A 501 17.91 -12.78 21.03
C PHE A 501 16.84 -13.87 20.99
N SER A 502 16.88 -14.70 19.94
CA SER A 502 15.99 -15.84 19.77
C SER A 502 16.01 -16.80 20.96
N ALA A 503 17.21 -17.22 21.39
CA ALA A 503 17.37 -18.16 22.49
C ALA A 503 16.88 -17.58 23.81
N TYR A 504 17.19 -16.31 24.09
CA TYR A 504 16.74 -15.60 25.29
C TYR A 504 15.21 -15.56 25.39
N TRP A 505 14.53 -15.08 24.35
CA TRP A 505 13.07 -14.95 24.38
C TRP A 505 12.37 -16.30 24.38
N ARG A 506 12.91 -17.31 23.68
CA ARG A 506 12.39 -18.67 23.73
C ARG A 506 12.47 -19.27 25.14
N GLU A 507 13.65 -19.25 25.77
CA GLU A 507 13.84 -19.74 27.15
C GLU A 507 12.83 -19.08 28.09
N LYS A 508 12.67 -17.76 27.97
CA LYS A 508 11.78 -16.98 28.81
C LYS A 508 10.29 -17.32 28.59
N LEU A 509 9.84 -17.42 27.34
CA LEU A 509 8.44 -17.71 27.02
C LEU A 509 8.06 -19.14 27.40
N GLN A 510 8.93 -20.11 27.15
CA GLN A 510 8.70 -21.50 27.57
C GLN A 510 8.70 -21.65 29.09
N ALA A 511 9.56 -20.93 29.81
CA ALA A 511 9.52 -20.91 31.27
C ALA A 511 8.23 -20.27 31.81
N ALA A 512 7.69 -19.24 31.14
CA ALA A 512 6.41 -18.64 31.50
C ALA A 512 5.24 -19.60 31.23
N GLU A 513 5.26 -20.32 30.12
CA GLU A 513 4.27 -21.32 29.75
C GLU A 513 4.30 -22.54 30.68
N ALA A 514 5.48 -23.08 31.00
CA ALA A 514 5.62 -24.15 31.99
C ALA A 514 5.11 -23.74 33.38
N ARG A 515 5.23 -22.45 33.76
CA ARG A 515 4.61 -21.93 34.98
C ARG A 515 3.09 -21.86 34.90
N LYS A 516 2.51 -21.54 33.72
CA LYS A 516 1.06 -21.59 33.49
C LYS A 516 0.50 -23.01 33.51
N VAL A 517 1.25 -24.00 33.04
CA VAL A 517 0.84 -25.43 33.10
C VAL A 517 0.88 -25.98 34.53
N ILE A 518 1.70 -25.38 35.40
CA ILE A 518 1.73 -25.67 36.85
C ILE A 518 0.66 -24.86 37.61
N ASP A 519 0.03 -23.90 36.95
CA ASP A 519 -1.08 -23.11 37.47
C ASP A 519 -2.39 -23.85 37.10
N ASP A 520 -3.00 -24.53 38.07
CA ASP A 520 -4.21 -25.37 37.89
C ASP A 520 -5.43 -24.58 37.33
N ASP A 521 -5.30 -23.26 37.15
CA ASP A 521 -6.32 -22.34 36.67
C ASP A 521 -6.15 -21.88 35.19
N TYR A 522 -5.16 -22.38 34.43
CA TYR A 522 -5.01 -21.98 33.02
C TYR A 522 -6.15 -22.53 32.12
N ARG A 523 -6.98 -21.62 31.58
CA ARG A 523 -8.07 -21.93 30.64
C ARG A 523 -7.77 -21.41 29.24
N LEU A 524 -8.14 -22.23 28.23
CA LEU A 524 -7.99 -21.88 26.82
C LEU A 524 -9.04 -20.83 26.41
N PRO A 525 -8.67 -19.83 25.58
CA PRO A 525 -9.61 -18.79 25.17
C PRO A 525 -10.75 -19.36 24.32
N THR A 526 -11.92 -18.74 24.42
CA THR A 526 -13.09 -19.11 23.61
C THR A 526 -13.28 -18.11 22.48
N TRP A 527 -13.58 -18.60 21.28
CA TRP A 527 -13.76 -17.82 20.07
C TRP A 527 -15.18 -18.00 19.56
N LEU A 528 -15.87 -16.92 19.24
CA LEU A 528 -17.23 -16.91 18.71
C LEU A 528 -17.19 -16.57 17.23
N CYS A 529 -17.79 -17.39 16.37
CA CYS A 529 -17.96 -17.02 14.97
C CYS A 529 -19.16 -16.11 14.79
N GLU A 530 -18.90 -14.85 14.44
CA GLU A 530 -19.87 -13.79 14.20
C GLU A 530 -20.80 -14.05 13.01
N SER A 531 -20.54 -15.09 12.20
CA SER A 531 -21.38 -15.49 11.08
C SER A 531 -22.40 -16.59 11.41
N CYS A 532 -22.21 -17.31 12.53
CA CYS A 532 -22.95 -18.56 12.81
C CYS A 532 -23.12 -18.85 14.31
N ASP A 533 -22.63 -17.97 15.18
CA ASP A 533 -22.52 -18.08 16.63
C ASP A 533 -21.82 -19.36 17.14
N TYR A 534 -21.06 -20.03 16.27
CA TYR A 534 -20.31 -21.22 16.67
C TYR A 534 -19.16 -20.84 17.60
N GLN A 535 -19.15 -21.42 18.79
CA GLN A 535 -18.08 -21.24 19.76
C GLN A 535 -16.99 -22.32 19.61
N HIS A 536 -15.74 -21.88 19.67
CA HIS A 536 -14.56 -22.74 19.66
C HIS A 536 -13.64 -22.39 20.82
N THR A 537 -13.37 -23.34 21.71
CA THR A 537 -12.37 -23.17 22.77
C THR A 537 -11.04 -23.76 22.32
N GLY A 538 -10.00 -22.93 22.29
CA GLY A 538 -8.67 -23.29 21.79
C GLY A 538 -7.77 -22.06 21.70
N GLU A 539 -6.46 -22.25 21.56
CA GLU A 539 -5.51 -21.13 21.46
C GLU A 539 -5.82 -20.19 20.28
N ASP A 540 -6.48 -20.70 19.24
CA ASP A 540 -6.82 -20.04 17.99
C ASP A 540 -8.22 -20.49 17.51
N PRO A 541 -9.02 -19.66 16.81
CA PRO A 541 -10.24 -20.12 16.17
C PRO A 541 -9.93 -20.97 14.93
N PRO A 542 -10.83 -21.89 14.55
CA PRO A 542 -10.66 -22.71 13.36
C PRO A 542 -10.66 -21.85 12.10
N ILE A 543 -9.91 -22.31 11.08
CA ILE A 543 -9.73 -21.56 9.82
C ILE A 543 -11.07 -21.27 9.11
N TYR A 544 -12.04 -22.15 9.32
CA TYR A 544 -13.42 -21.99 8.88
C TYR A 544 -14.34 -22.33 10.04
N CYS A 545 -15.48 -21.62 10.18
CA CYS A 545 -16.53 -21.99 11.12
C CYS A 545 -16.95 -23.43 10.81
N PRO A 546 -16.79 -24.39 11.74
CA PRO A 546 -17.26 -25.76 11.53
C PRO A 546 -18.77 -25.82 11.27
N SER A 547 -19.52 -24.81 11.71
CA SER A 547 -20.96 -24.65 11.43
C SER A 547 -21.24 -24.05 10.04
N CYS A 548 -20.82 -22.80 9.73
CA CYS A 548 -21.19 -22.12 8.48
C CYS A 548 -20.10 -22.05 7.40
N ALA A 549 -18.91 -22.59 7.66
CA ALA A 549 -17.71 -22.45 6.83
C ALA A 549 -17.25 -21.01 6.55
N GLY A 550 -17.73 -20.03 7.34
CA GLY A 550 -17.23 -18.66 7.34
C GLY A 550 -15.74 -18.62 7.66
N LEU A 551 -15.00 -17.76 6.96
CA LEU A 551 -13.55 -17.61 7.16
C LEU A 551 -13.20 -17.20 8.59
N ARG A 552 -12.04 -17.65 9.09
CA ARG A 552 -11.49 -17.32 10.43
C ARG A 552 -11.55 -15.86 10.84
N ARG A 553 -11.54 -14.93 9.87
CA ARG A 553 -11.68 -13.49 10.11
C ARG A 553 -13.02 -13.09 10.76
N HIS A 554 -14.00 -13.98 10.72
CA HIS A 554 -15.31 -13.82 11.33
C HIS A 554 -15.38 -14.47 12.72
N PHE A 555 -14.24 -14.83 13.33
CA PHE A 555 -14.18 -15.27 14.71
C PHE A 555 -13.68 -14.15 15.59
N ALA A 556 -14.50 -13.72 16.54
CA ALA A 556 -14.11 -12.84 17.63
C ALA A 556 -13.63 -13.68 18.82
N ARG A 557 -12.60 -13.20 19.53
CA ARG A 557 -12.16 -13.80 20.79
C ARG A 557 -13.06 -13.27 21.92
N LEU A 558 -13.64 -14.16 22.72
CA LEU A 558 -14.35 -13.81 23.94
C LEU A 558 -13.31 -13.68 25.08
N GLU A 559 -13.33 -12.55 25.80
CA GLU A 559 -12.51 -12.35 27.00
C GLU A 559 -13.11 -13.11 28.19
N GLU A 560 -12.25 -13.68 29.05
CA GLU A 560 -12.70 -14.42 30.24
C GLU A 560 -13.21 -13.46 31.33
N GLY A 561 -14.41 -13.73 31.84
CA GLY A 561 -15.02 -12.97 32.94
C GLY A 561 -16.50 -12.66 32.74
N VAL A 562 -17.04 -12.87 31.54
CA VAL A 562 -18.48 -12.72 31.28
C VAL A 562 -19.11 -14.12 31.18
N SER A 563 -19.66 -14.61 32.29
CA SER A 563 -20.50 -15.81 32.29
C SER A 563 -21.79 -15.53 31.52
N PRO A 564 -22.23 -16.38 30.58
CA PRO A 564 -23.50 -16.21 29.87
C PRO A 564 -24.74 -16.40 30.78
N ASP A 565 -24.54 -16.77 32.05
CA ASP A 565 -25.62 -16.95 33.04
C ASP A 565 -25.72 -15.81 34.08
N ALA A 566 -24.87 -14.77 34.00
CA ALA A 566 -24.92 -13.62 34.91
C ALA A 566 -25.76 -12.43 34.37
N GLU A 567 -26.29 -12.51 33.15
CA GLU A 567 -27.22 -11.51 32.58
C GLU A 567 -28.66 -12.07 32.47
N LYS A 568 -29.11 -12.82 33.47
CA LYS A 568 -30.53 -13.24 33.56
C LYS A 568 -31.38 -12.45 34.55
N ASP A 569 -30.80 -11.54 35.34
CA ASP A 569 -31.56 -10.70 36.28
C ASP A 569 -31.06 -9.24 36.34
N ALA A 570 -30.71 -8.67 35.20
CA ALA A 570 -30.58 -7.22 35.05
C ALA A 570 -31.33 -6.78 33.79
N ILE A 571 -32.64 -6.54 33.98
CA ILE A 571 -33.55 -5.76 33.14
C ILE A 571 -33.12 -5.72 31.66
N VAL A 572 -33.51 -6.75 30.92
CA VAL A 572 -33.69 -6.65 29.48
C VAL A 572 -34.79 -5.61 29.27
N GLU A 573 -34.42 -4.36 28.99
CA GLU A 573 -35.26 -3.56 28.11
C GLU A 573 -35.26 -4.29 26.77
N THR A 574 -36.33 -5.02 26.54
CA THR A 574 -36.59 -5.70 25.27
C THR A 574 -36.52 -4.67 24.16
N VAL A 575 -35.44 -4.68 23.39
CA VAL A 575 -35.31 -3.88 22.18
C VAL A 575 -36.44 -4.31 21.24
N PRO A 576 -37.33 -3.39 20.81
CA PRO A 576 -38.45 -3.74 19.96
C PRO A 576 -37.94 -4.25 18.60
N THR A 577 -38.26 -5.49 18.26
CA THR A 577 -38.06 -5.97 16.88
C THR A 577 -39.30 -5.59 16.09
N ARG A 578 -39.13 -4.75 15.07
CA ARG A 578 -40.22 -4.27 14.23
C ARG A 578 -40.34 -5.14 12.99
N ASP A 579 -41.57 -5.48 12.60
CA ASP A 579 -41.87 -6.30 11.43
C ASP A 579 -41.87 -5.49 10.10
N ASP A 580 -41.51 -4.20 10.15
CA ASP A 580 -41.58 -3.25 9.04
C ASP A 580 -40.20 -2.91 8.41
N GLY A 581 -39.13 -3.61 8.80
CA GLY A 581 -37.79 -3.45 8.22
C GLY A 581 -36.86 -2.48 8.97
N PHE A 582 -37.36 -1.80 10.01
CA PHE A 582 -36.57 -0.92 10.87
C PHE A 582 -35.96 -1.69 12.06
N VAL A 583 -34.64 -1.60 12.20
CA VAL A 583 -33.85 -2.29 13.23
C VAL A 583 -33.33 -1.26 14.22
N PHE A 584 -33.38 -1.57 15.51
CA PHE A 584 -32.87 -0.69 16.56
C PHE A 584 -31.38 -0.39 16.37
N ALA A 585 -31.01 0.87 16.51
CA ALA A 585 -29.67 1.39 16.26
C ALA A 585 -29.02 2.01 17.50
N ALA A 586 -29.74 2.84 18.25
CA ALA A 586 -29.26 3.47 19.48
C ALA A 586 -30.43 4.05 20.30
N LYS A 587 -30.19 4.37 21.58
CA LYS A 587 -31.07 5.28 22.33
C LYS A 587 -30.81 6.72 21.90
N HIS A 588 -31.85 7.54 21.85
CA HIS A 588 -31.75 8.93 21.39
C HIS A 588 -30.89 9.81 22.32
N ASP A 589 -30.77 9.47 23.60
CA ASP A 589 -29.92 10.17 24.57
C ASP A 589 -28.41 9.93 24.38
N ALA A 590 -28.03 8.91 23.61
CA ALA A 590 -26.65 8.62 23.25
C ALA A 590 -26.15 9.45 22.05
N LEU A 591 -27.04 10.15 21.35
CA LEU A 591 -26.73 11.01 20.20
C LEU A 591 -26.68 12.47 20.64
N SER A 592 -25.51 13.10 20.56
CA SER A 592 -25.33 14.52 20.84
C SER A 592 -25.70 15.37 19.61
N ALA A 593 -26.03 16.65 19.84
CA ALA A 593 -26.53 17.53 18.78
C ALA A 593 -25.46 17.88 17.71
N ASP A 594 -24.18 17.85 18.08
CA ASP A 594 -23.08 18.34 17.26
C ASP A 594 -22.01 17.27 16.96
N GLU A 595 -22.22 16.00 17.36
CA GLU A 595 -21.30 14.89 17.07
C GLU A 595 -22.04 13.72 16.44
N GLY A 596 -21.33 12.97 15.58
CA GLY A 596 -21.86 11.76 14.99
C GLY A 596 -21.73 10.58 15.95
N LEU A 597 -22.78 9.75 16.03
CA LEU A 597 -22.73 8.48 16.75
C LEU A 597 -22.53 7.35 15.74
N THR A 598 -21.44 6.60 15.88
CA THR A 598 -21.26 5.37 15.10
C THR A 598 -22.13 4.27 15.71
N VAL A 599 -22.94 3.61 14.89
CA VAL A 599 -23.77 2.48 15.29
C VAL A 599 -23.57 1.30 14.34
N GLU A 600 -23.56 0.08 14.87
CA GLU A 600 -23.42 -1.15 14.09
C GLU A 600 -24.77 -1.86 14.03
N VAL A 601 -25.35 -2.01 12.85
CA VAL A 601 -26.64 -2.68 12.64
C VAL A 601 -26.50 -3.70 11.51
N GLY A 602 -26.79 -4.97 11.78
CA GLY A 602 -26.73 -6.03 10.75
C GLY A 602 -25.33 -6.27 10.16
N GLY A 603 -24.26 -5.94 10.89
CA GLY A 603 -22.87 -6.14 10.46
C GLY A 603 -22.31 -5.06 9.51
N SER A 604 -23.00 -3.91 9.40
CA SER A 604 -22.51 -2.71 8.72
C SER A 604 -22.49 -1.53 9.69
N GLU A 605 -21.50 -0.63 9.55
CA GLU A 605 -21.35 0.56 10.38
C GLU A 605 -22.04 1.76 9.72
N TYR A 606 -22.91 2.41 10.48
CA TYR A 606 -23.63 3.62 10.09
C TYR A 606 -23.24 4.78 11.00
N ALA A 607 -23.33 5.98 10.47
CA ALA A 607 -23.16 7.20 11.23
C ALA A 607 -24.52 7.88 11.41
N LEU A 608 -24.93 8.03 12.67
CA LEU A 608 -26.13 8.76 13.07
C LEU A 608 -25.77 10.21 13.40
N PHE A 609 -26.62 11.13 12.96
CA PHE A 609 -26.47 12.56 13.24
C PHE A 609 -27.81 13.17 13.63
N GLN A 610 -27.80 14.04 14.64
CA GLN A 610 -28.95 14.87 14.95
C GLN A 610 -28.99 16.05 13.97
N VAL A 611 -30.04 16.15 13.15
CA VAL A 611 -30.21 17.24 12.18
C VAL A 611 -31.59 17.87 12.38
N GLY A 612 -31.63 18.97 13.14
CA GLY A 612 -32.89 19.56 13.60
C GLY A 612 -33.60 18.64 14.60
N ASP A 613 -34.91 18.44 14.42
CA ASP A 613 -35.71 17.53 15.24
C ASP A 613 -35.61 16.05 14.77
N ASP A 614 -34.92 15.79 13.66
CA ASP A 614 -34.77 14.46 13.07
C ASP A 614 -33.39 13.85 13.34
N VAL A 615 -33.33 12.52 13.41
CA VAL A 615 -32.09 11.76 13.33
C VAL A 615 -31.85 11.32 11.89
N LYS A 616 -30.64 11.50 11.35
CA LYS A 616 -30.27 11.05 10.00
C LYS A 616 -29.19 9.98 10.07
N CYS A 617 -29.16 9.11 9.05
CA CYS A 617 -28.29 7.94 9.01
C CYS A 617 -27.65 7.80 7.63
N ILE A 618 -26.32 7.71 7.60
CA ILE A 618 -25.53 7.45 6.39
C ILE A 618 -24.52 6.32 6.62
N ASP A 619 -23.89 5.81 5.56
CA ASP A 619 -22.73 4.92 5.74
C ASP A 619 -21.65 5.63 6.56
N SER A 620 -21.04 4.91 7.50
CA SER A 620 -20.02 5.50 8.37
C SER A 620 -18.70 5.73 7.63
N ALA A 621 -18.39 4.97 6.58
CA ALA A 621 -17.10 5.08 5.91
C ALA A 621 -17.10 6.10 4.77
N CYS A 622 -16.20 7.08 4.83
CA CYS A 622 -15.95 7.99 3.73
C CYS A 622 -15.43 7.22 2.49
N PRO A 623 -16.02 7.41 1.29
CA PRO A 623 -15.72 6.62 0.09
C PRO A 623 -14.31 6.83 -0.47
N HIS A 624 -13.60 7.81 0.08
CA HIS A 624 -12.25 8.19 -0.29
C HIS A 624 -11.16 7.33 0.33
N GLU A 625 -10.91 7.54 1.62
CA GLU A 625 -9.84 6.87 2.37
C GLU A 625 -10.42 5.98 3.50
N GLY A 626 -11.75 5.92 3.64
CA GLY A 626 -12.42 5.04 4.60
C GLY A 626 -12.49 5.58 6.04
N ALA A 627 -12.24 6.88 6.25
CA ALA A 627 -12.40 7.50 7.56
C ALA A 627 -13.85 7.41 8.06
N SER A 628 -14.05 7.28 9.38
CA SER A 628 -15.38 7.32 9.98
C SER A 628 -15.94 8.75 9.88
N LEU A 629 -17.09 8.89 9.21
CA LEU A 629 -17.83 10.15 9.10
C LEU A 629 -18.43 10.54 10.44
N ALA A 630 -18.77 9.59 11.32
CA ALA A 630 -19.22 9.92 12.68
C ALA A 630 -18.14 10.62 13.53
N GLU A 631 -16.86 10.37 13.24
CA GLU A 631 -15.73 11.08 13.86
C GLU A 631 -15.43 12.44 13.17
N GLY A 632 -16.22 12.78 12.15
CA GLY A 632 -16.12 14.03 11.40
C GLY A 632 -16.78 15.20 12.14
N GLU A 633 -16.30 16.42 11.84
CA GLU A 633 -16.91 17.64 12.40
C GLU A 633 -18.29 17.85 11.76
N MET A 634 -19.34 17.83 12.58
CA MET A 634 -20.73 18.01 12.16
C MET A 634 -21.13 19.47 12.40
N LYS A 635 -21.32 20.24 11.32
CA LYS A 635 -21.70 21.66 11.42
C LYS A 635 -22.68 22.09 10.34
N GLY A 636 -23.80 22.69 10.74
CA GLY A 636 -24.79 23.25 9.82
C GLY A 636 -25.51 22.22 8.94
N GLY A 637 -25.75 21.01 9.46
CA GLY A 637 -26.35 19.90 8.70
C GLY A 637 -25.38 19.17 7.75
N VAL A 638 -24.07 19.41 7.83
CA VAL A 638 -23.03 18.78 7.00
C VAL A 638 -21.95 18.17 7.87
N VAL A 639 -21.53 16.94 7.54
CA VAL A 639 -20.43 16.24 8.23
C VAL A 639 -19.15 16.29 7.40
N THR A 640 -18.04 16.67 8.03
CA THR A 640 -16.72 16.80 7.39
C THR A 640 -15.80 15.65 7.78
N CYS A 641 -15.38 14.85 6.81
CA CYS A 641 -14.43 13.74 6.97
C CYS A 641 -13.14 14.21 7.66
N PRO A 642 -12.70 13.52 8.74
CA PRO A 642 -11.60 13.99 9.59
C PRO A 642 -10.21 13.86 8.95
N TRP A 643 -10.07 13.09 7.86
CA TRP A 643 -8.75 12.81 7.27
C TRP A 643 -8.36 13.77 6.15
N HIS A 644 -9.31 14.15 5.30
CA HIS A 644 -9.04 15.00 4.13
C HIS A 644 -10.11 16.07 3.89
N GLY A 645 -11.04 16.26 4.83
CA GLY A 645 -11.92 17.44 4.86
C GLY A 645 -13.13 17.39 3.94
N TRP A 646 -13.43 16.23 3.35
CA TRP A 646 -14.57 16.06 2.46
C TRP A 646 -15.89 16.04 3.19
N ARG A 647 -16.90 16.68 2.62
CA ARG A 647 -18.16 17.01 3.26
C ARG A 647 -19.29 16.19 2.67
N PHE A 648 -20.14 15.70 3.55
CA PHE A 648 -21.29 14.89 3.21
C PHE A 648 -22.54 15.47 3.87
N ASN A 649 -23.67 15.44 3.17
CA ASN A 649 -24.96 15.75 3.76
C ASN A 649 -25.53 14.49 4.43
N PRO A 650 -25.71 14.44 5.76
CA PRO A 650 -26.27 13.28 6.44
C PRO A 650 -27.71 12.96 6.02
N CYS A 651 -28.44 13.90 5.41
CA CYS A 651 -29.84 13.69 5.04
C CYS A 651 -30.02 12.80 3.81
N ASP A 652 -29.10 12.90 2.84
CA ASP A 652 -29.18 12.21 1.54
C ASP A 652 -27.88 11.47 1.17
N GLY A 653 -26.83 11.63 1.98
CA GLY A 653 -25.52 11.00 1.82
C GLY A 653 -24.67 11.60 0.70
N CYS A 654 -25.14 12.67 0.05
CA CYS A 654 -24.43 13.26 -1.07
C CYS A 654 -23.12 13.89 -0.64
N SER A 655 -22.06 13.64 -1.39
CA SER A 655 -20.78 14.35 -1.24
C SER A 655 -20.93 15.76 -1.80
N LEU A 656 -20.55 16.73 -1.00
CA LEU A 656 -20.60 18.15 -1.35
C LEU A 656 -19.29 18.63 -2.00
N ASP A 657 -18.28 17.76 -2.06
CA ASP A 657 -16.95 18.08 -2.61
C ASP A 657 -16.61 17.25 -3.87
N SER A 658 -17.37 16.19 -4.21
CA SER A 658 -17.24 15.49 -5.50
C SER A 658 -18.53 14.75 -5.88
N PRO A 659 -19.22 15.19 -6.95
CA PRO A 659 -20.43 14.54 -7.43
C PRO A 659 -20.18 13.09 -7.87
N GLY A 660 -20.84 12.12 -7.23
CA GLY A 660 -20.73 10.69 -7.55
C GLY A 660 -19.94 9.85 -6.54
N ASP A 661 -19.30 10.49 -5.56
CA ASP A 661 -18.66 9.85 -4.41
C ASP A 661 -19.56 9.96 -3.17
N ASP A 662 -20.86 9.70 -3.34
CA ASP A 662 -21.87 9.76 -2.29
C ASP A 662 -21.80 8.55 -1.35
N VAL A 663 -22.18 8.73 -0.10
CA VAL A 663 -22.48 7.63 0.83
C VAL A 663 -23.96 7.30 0.79
N ALA A 664 -24.34 6.05 1.08
CA ALA A 664 -25.76 5.73 1.13
C ALA A 664 -26.42 6.40 2.35
N ALA A 665 -27.62 6.95 2.16
CA ALA A 665 -28.49 7.42 3.24
C ALA A 665 -29.66 6.47 3.49
N TYR A 666 -29.97 6.27 4.76
CA TYR A 666 -30.92 5.30 5.26
C TYR A 666 -32.05 5.98 6.03
N ARG A 667 -33.25 5.40 5.93
CA ARG A 667 -34.40 5.91 6.67
C ARG A 667 -34.25 5.59 8.15
N THR A 668 -34.61 6.57 8.97
CA THR A 668 -34.55 6.52 10.43
C THR A 668 -35.95 6.72 11.01
N LEU A 669 -36.18 6.16 12.19
CA LEU A 669 -37.41 6.30 12.95
C LEU A 669 -37.06 6.47 14.43
N VAL A 670 -37.63 7.47 15.08
CA VAL A 670 -37.46 7.69 16.53
C VAL A 670 -38.80 7.45 17.23
N GLU A 671 -38.87 6.43 18.09
CA GLU A 671 -40.06 6.09 18.86
C GLU A 671 -39.66 5.74 20.30
N ASP A 672 -40.40 6.29 21.28
CA ASP A 672 -40.19 6.04 22.72
C ASP A 672 -38.72 6.22 23.18
N GLY A 673 -38.01 7.20 22.61
CA GLY A 673 -36.60 7.49 22.94
C GLY A 673 -35.58 6.54 22.29
N ASN A 674 -36.01 5.70 21.35
CA ASN A 674 -35.16 4.75 20.62
C ASN A 674 -35.08 5.12 19.14
N ILE A 675 -33.88 5.04 18.56
CA ILE A 675 -33.60 5.27 17.14
C ILE A 675 -33.55 3.91 16.44
N PHE A 676 -34.28 3.78 15.34
CA PHE A 676 -34.28 2.63 14.45
C PHE A 676 -33.86 3.04 13.03
N ILE A 677 -33.20 2.15 12.29
CA ILE A 677 -32.72 2.35 10.91
C ILE A 677 -33.31 1.25 10.00
N GLU A 678 -33.80 1.61 8.82
CA GLU A 678 -34.27 0.65 7.80
C GLU A 678 -33.09 0.00 7.07
N VAL A 679 -32.87 -1.30 7.29
CA VAL A 679 -31.69 -2.02 6.77
C VAL A 679 -32.03 -2.67 5.42
N GLY A 680 -31.40 -2.19 4.35
CA GLY A 680 -31.46 -2.80 3.01
C GLY A 680 -32.15 -1.93 1.96
N SER A 681 -31.37 -1.54 0.95
CA SER A 681 -31.68 -0.61 -0.16
C SER A 681 -31.65 0.87 0.25
N PRO A 682 -30.65 1.66 -0.23
CA PRO A 682 -30.56 3.10 0.02
C PRO A 682 -31.82 3.82 -0.47
N SER A 683 -32.18 4.93 0.19
CA SER A 683 -33.31 5.75 -0.26
C SER A 683 -33.03 6.34 -1.67
N GLN A 684 -33.94 6.14 -2.64
CA GLN A 684 -33.79 6.70 -3.98
C GLN A 684 -34.08 8.21 -3.98
N ALA A 685 -33.06 9.04 -4.23
CA ALA A 685 -33.27 10.37 -4.77
C ALA A 685 -33.69 10.25 -6.26
N SER A 686 -34.76 10.96 -6.62
CA SER A 686 -35.38 10.96 -7.94
C SER A 686 -34.42 11.46 -9.04
N ASN A 687 -34.09 10.59 -10.00
CA ASN A 687 -33.40 10.95 -11.23
C ASN A 687 -34.39 11.53 -12.25
N SER A 688 -34.05 12.66 -12.88
CA SER A 688 -34.64 13.03 -14.17
C SER A 688 -33.56 13.44 -15.18
N GLY A 689 -33.35 12.57 -16.18
CA GLY A 689 -32.92 12.97 -17.53
C GLY A 689 -31.57 12.44 -18.07
N ALA A 690 -31.53 11.18 -18.53
CA ALA A 690 -30.54 10.65 -19.51
C ALA A 690 -30.85 11.20 -20.95
N PRO A 691 -30.05 11.02 -22.06
CA PRO A 691 -29.17 9.86 -22.34
C PRO A 691 -27.88 10.02 -23.24
N ASN A 692 -27.01 9.01 -23.15
CA ASN A 692 -26.12 8.35 -24.15
C ASN A 692 -25.65 9.07 -25.44
N SER A 693 -24.34 9.02 -25.75
CA SER A 693 -23.75 8.14 -26.81
C SER A 693 -22.27 8.44 -27.19
N THR A 694 -21.43 7.40 -27.03
CA THR A 694 -20.44 6.79 -27.97
C THR A 694 -19.29 7.57 -28.68
N GLN A 695 -18.10 6.91 -28.65
CA GLN A 695 -16.90 6.93 -29.55
C GLN A 695 -15.84 8.02 -29.26
N ALA A 696 -14.65 7.70 -28.71
CA ALA A 696 -13.50 6.96 -29.25
C ALA A 696 -12.86 7.58 -30.50
N ILE A 697 -11.59 8.05 -30.39
CA ILE A 697 -10.41 7.71 -31.24
C ILE A 697 -9.22 8.70 -31.04
N LEU A 698 -8.04 8.11 -30.74
CA LEU A 698 -6.61 8.45 -31.08
C LEU A 698 -6.19 9.95 -31.15
N ALA A 699 -5.05 10.38 -30.60
CA ALA A 699 -3.70 9.91 -30.96
C ALA A 699 -2.58 10.49 -30.05
N THR A 700 -1.49 9.75 -30.05
CA THR A 700 -0.15 9.98 -29.48
C THR A 700 0.56 11.30 -29.82
N ALA A 701 1.28 11.88 -28.85
CA ALA A 701 2.58 12.56 -29.05
C ALA A 701 3.36 12.62 -27.71
N GLY A 702 4.70 12.51 -27.76
CA GLY A 702 5.54 12.34 -26.57
C GLY A 702 6.53 13.46 -26.26
N LYS A 703 7.20 13.25 -25.11
CA LYS A 703 8.48 13.80 -24.60
C LYS A 703 8.46 15.10 -23.78
N GLY A 704 8.97 14.95 -22.54
CA GLY A 704 9.58 15.98 -21.71
C GLY A 704 9.83 15.47 -20.29
N ALA A 705 11.07 15.13 -19.92
CA ALA A 705 11.40 14.66 -18.57
C ALA A 705 11.32 15.82 -17.57
N ALA A 706 10.23 15.88 -16.80
CA ALA A 706 10.03 16.90 -15.77
C ALA A 706 10.97 16.73 -14.57
N LYS A 707 11.59 17.83 -14.12
CA LYS A 707 12.33 17.90 -12.85
C LYS A 707 11.39 17.57 -11.69
N LYS A 708 11.85 16.74 -10.74
CA LYS A 708 11.11 16.45 -9.49
C LYS A 708 10.94 17.75 -8.68
N PRO A 709 9.73 18.08 -8.19
CA PRO A 709 9.53 19.23 -7.31
C PRO A 709 10.26 19.02 -5.96
N PRO A 710 10.76 20.09 -5.34
CA PRO A 710 11.46 20.05 -4.06
C PRO A 710 10.52 19.60 -2.92
N ARG A 711 11.09 18.94 -1.90
CA ARG A 711 10.31 18.51 -0.72
C ARG A 711 9.90 19.73 0.12
N PRO A 712 8.66 19.80 0.65
CA PRO A 712 8.21 20.93 1.46
C PRO A 712 9.00 21.05 2.75
N VAL A 713 9.41 22.27 3.09
CA VAL A 713 10.17 22.59 4.31
C VAL A 713 9.25 23.29 5.30
N GLU A 714 9.42 22.99 6.58
CA GLU A 714 8.77 23.71 7.67
C GLU A 714 9.72 24.78 8.20
N ALA A 715 9.23 26.01 8.32
CA ALA A 715 10.01 27.15 8.76
C ALA A 715 9.15 28.10 9.60
N LEU A 716 9.79 28.80 10.53
CA LEU A 716 9.18 29.90 11.26
C LEU A 716 9.66 31.21 10.62
N LEU A 717 8.78 31.92 9.92
CA LEU A 717 9.13 33.11 9.15
C LEU A 717 8.70 34.40 9.87
N PRO A 718 9.58 35.40 10.00
CA PRO A 718 9.20 36.75 10.46
C PRO A 718 8.20 37.43 9.53
N VAL A 719 7.20 38.12 10.07
CA VAL A 719 6.33 39.03 9.32
C VAL A 719 7.08 40.33 9.09
N LEU A 720 7.31 40.68 7.82
CA LEU A 720 7.95 41.93 7.41
C LEU A 720 6.93 43.07 7.33
N ASP A 721 5.75 42.79 6.78
CA ASP A 721 4.72 43.79 6.54
C ASP A 721 3.31 43.17 6.55
N VAL A 722 2.30 44.00 6.81
CA VAL A 722 0.88 43.66 6.77
C VAL A 722 0.15 44.72 5.95
N ILE A 723 -0.34 44.33 4.77
CA ILE A 723 -0.95 45.23 3.78
C ILE A 723 -2.46 44.98 3.76
N ASP A 724 -3.27 46.02 3.95
CA ASP A 724 -4.73 45.94 3.84
C ASP A 724 -5.14 46.02 2.35
N GLU A 725 -5.60 44.90 1.78
CA GLU A 725 -6.02 44.82 0.37
C GLU A 725 -7.49 45.19 0.18
N SER A 726 -8.33 44.86 1.17
CA SER A 726 -9.73 45.22 1.25
C SER A 726 -10.19 45.17 2.72
N PRO A 727 -11.42 45.62 3.08
CA PRO A 727 -11.87 45.68 4.47
C PRO A 727 -11.74 44.38 5.27
N ASN A 728 -11.73 43.21 4.60
CA ASN A 728 -11.59 41.91 5.23
C ASN A 728 -10.49 41.04 4.60
N VAL A 729 -9.52 41.62 3.89
CA VAL A 729 -8.41 40.88 3.26
C VAL A 729 -7.09 41.59 3.54
N ARG A 730 -6.11 40.83 4.05
CA ARG A 730 -4.75 41.32 4.31
C ARG A 730 -3.71 40.45 3.65
N THR A 731 -2.66 41.07 3.15
CA THR A 731 -1.44 40.38 2.73
C THR A 731 -0.42 40.40 3.86
N PHE A 732 -0.02 39.22 4.34
CA PHE A 732 1.06 39.05 5.29
C PHE A 732 2.35 38.72 4.53
N ARG A 733 3.30 39.65 4.51
CA ARG A 733 4.60 39.46 3.87
C ARG A 733 5.56 38.80 4.84
N LEU A 734 6.04 37.60 4.50
CA LEU A 734 6.91 36.80 5.36
C LEU A 734 8.34 36.77 4.83
N ASP A 735 9.34 37.01 5.69
CA ASP A 735 10.76 36.94 5.33
C ASP A 735 11.17 35.50 5.00
N ASN A 736 11.53 35.27 3.75
CA ASN A 736 11.94 33.96 3.24
C ASN A 736 13.46 33.87 3.04
N SER A 737 14.22 34.93 3.34
CA SER A 737 15.66 35.02 3.06
C SER A 737 16.51 34.08 3.95
N VAL A 738 16.04 33.81 5.18
CA VAL A 738 16.76 33.05 6.21
C VAL A 738 16.44 31.56 6.21
N ALA A 739 15.16 31.18 6.34
CA ALA A 739 14.75 29.78 6.51
C ALA A 739 14.37 29.05 5.20
N ARG A 740 14.11 29.81 4.12
CA ARG A 740 13.86 29.36 2.73
C ARG A 740 12.84 28.23 2.56
N ILE A 741 11.58 28.63 2.44
CA ILE A 741 10.51 27.86 1.81
C ILE A 741 10.83 27.70 0.31
N PRO A 742 11.01 26.46 -0.19
CA PRO A 742 11.26 26.21 -1.62
C PRO A 742 9.96 26.44 -2.41
N PHE A 743 9.88 27.60 -3.07
CA PHE A 743 8.76 28.03 -3.90
C PHE A 743 9.22 28.17 -5.35
N ASP A 744 8.87 27.21 -6.18
CA ASP A 744 9.42 26.99 -7.51
C ASP A 744 8.45 27.30 -8.66
N LEU A 745 7.14 27.14 -8.46
CA LEU A 745 6.10 27.37 -9.46
C LEU A 745 4.98 28.24 -8.89
N PRO A 746 4.47 29.25 -9.64
CA PRO A 746 3.39 30.13 -9.19
C PRO A 746 2.06 29.38 -9.07
N GLY A 747 1.24 29.78 -8.09
CA GLY A 747 -0.07 29.17 -7.79
C GLY A 747 -0.07 28.18 -6.62
N LYS A 748 1.11 27.76 -6.13
CA LYS A 748 1.22 26.85 -4.97
C LYS A 748 0.79 27.49 -3.65
N PHE A 749 0.41 26.65 -2.68
CA PHE A 749 0.05 27.05 -1.31
C PHE A 749 1.10 26.71 -0.26
N ALA A 750 1.02 27.36 0.89
CA ALA A 750 1.73 27.00 2.12
C ALA A 750 0.72 26.67 3.24
N LYS A 751 1.06 25.73 4.11
CA LYS A 751 0.30 25.51 5.34
C LYS A 751 0.80 26.45 6.41
N VAL A 752 -0.09 27.21 7.03
CA VAL A 752 0.19 28.07 8.19
C VAL A 752 -0.27 27.37 9.46
N CYS A 753 0.57 27.38 10.47
CA CYS A 753 0.30 26.85 11.80
C CYS A 753 0.12 28.01 12.78
N VAL A 754 -0.95 27.97 13.56
CA VAL A 754 -1.10 28.80 14.76
C VAL A 754 -1.29 27.89 15.98
N PRO A 755 -0.71 28.23 17.13
CA PRO A 755 -0.94 27.51 18.37
C PRO A 755 -2.38 27.73 18.84
N ALA A 756 -3.06 26.67 19.28
CA ALA A 756 -4.36 26.72 19.95
C ALA A 756 -4.34 25.84 21.22
N ASP A 757 -5.32 26.02 22.11
CA ASP A 757 -5.34 25.38 23.44
C ASP A 757 -5.35 23.84 23.38
N ASP A 758 -5.93 23.26 22.32
CA ASP A 758 -6.00 21.81 22.07
C ASP A 758 -4.93 21.28 21.10
N GLY A 759 -3.92 22.10 20.78
CA GLY A 759 -2.81 21.76 19.88
C GLY A 759 -2.69 22.67 18.65
N ASP A 760 -1.59 22.51 17.91
CA ASP A 760 -1.26 23.29 16.70
C ASP A 760 -2.34 23.14 15.61
N VAL A 761 -2.99 24.24 15.21
CA VAL A 761 -3.99 24.26 14.12
C VAL A 761 -3.33 24.68 12.81
N TRP A 762 -3.43 23.81 11.79
CA TRP A 762 -2.89 24.05 10.45
C TRP A 762 -3.99 24.41 9.44
N ARG A 763 -3.76 25.42 8.61
CA ARG A 763 -4.62 25.77 7.46
C ARG A 763 -3.79 26.11 6.22
N SER A 764 -4.32 25.82 5.05
CA SER A 764 -3.66 26.09 3.77
C SER A 764 -4.03 27.49 3.26
N PHE A 765 -3.04 28.25 2.81
CA PHE A 765 -3.21 29.54 2.16
C PHE A 765 -2.29 29.63 0.95
N THR A 766 -2.81 30.15 -0.17
CA THR A 766 -2.01 30.32 -1.39
C THR A 766 -0.93 31.37 -1.21
N ILE A 767 0.25 31.08 -1.78
CA ILE A 767 1.34 32.05 -1.85
C ILE A 767 1.01 33.01 -3.00
N SER A 768 0.67 34.26 -2.69
CA SER A 768 0.26 35.26 -3.68
C SER A 768 1.44 35.98 -4.34
N SER A 769 2.65 35.88 -3.79
CA SER A 769 3.87 36.39 -4.45
C SER A 769 4.29 35.52 -5.63
N SER A 770 5.21 36.03 -6.46
CA SER A 770 5.84 35.26 -7.54
C SER A 770 7.01 34.43 -6.99
N PRO A 771 7.25 33.19 -7.50
CA PRO A 771 8.45 32.42 -7.14
C PRO A 771 9.75 33.05 -7.66
N THR A 772 9.70 34.05 -8.53
CA THR A 772 10.88 34.85 -8.91
C THR A 772 11.38 35.74 -7.78
N VAL A 773 10.56 35.96 -6.76
CA VAL A 773 10.86 36.75 -5.57
C VAL A 773 11.19 35.79 -4.43
N THR A 774 12.47 35.65 -4.12
CA THR A 774 12.95 34.61 -3.19
C THR A 774 13.20 35.11 -1.77
N ASP A 775 13.27 36.42 -1.58
CA ASP A 775 13.55 37.06 -0.29
C ASP A 775 12.32 37.11 0.62
N HIS A 776 11.11 37.04 0.07
CA HIS A 776 9.86 36.95 0.83
C HIS A 776 8.81 36.08 0.13
N ILE A 777 7.82 35.63 0.92
CA ILE A 777 6.57 35.08 0.40
C ILE A 777 5.40 35.90 0.93
N ASP A 778 4.41 36.16 0.08
CA ASP A 778 3.18 36.86 0.47
C ASP A 778 2.05 35.84 0.67
N LEU A 779 1.36 35.91 1.82
CA LEU A 779 0.14 35.17 2.09
C LEU A 779 -1.02 36.14 2.19
N THR A 780 -1.86 36.18 1.16
CA THR A 780 -3.05 37.05 1.15
C THR A 780 -4.26 36.29 1.65
N ILE A 781 -4.79 36.72 2.78
CA ILE A 781 -5.76 35.97 3.57
C ILE A 781 -6.99 36.83 3.79
N LYS A 782 -8.15 36.28 3.41
CA LYS A 782 -9.44 36.83 3.79
C LYS A 782 -9.75 36.44 5.24
N LEU A 783 -10.13 37.42 6.05
CA LEU A 783 -10.64 37.19 7.39
C LEU A 783 -11.91 36.34 7.28
N ASN A 784 -11.80 35.09 7.74
CA ASN A 784 -12.96 34.38 8.20
C ASN A 784 -13.13 34.66 9.69
N PRO A 785 -14.20 35.38 10.10
CA PRO A 785 -14.46 35.66 11.50
C PRO A 785 -14.48 34.39 12.33
N ASP A 786 -15.00 33.27 11.84
CA ASP A 786 -15.12 32.01 12.59
C ASP A 786 -13.87 31.11 12.50
N GLY A 787 -12.84 31.54 11.76
CA GLY A 787 -11.66 30.75 11.47
C GLY A 787 -10.56 31.02 12.50
N CYS A 788 -10.19 30.00 13.28
CA CYS A 788 -9.12 30.08 14.28
C CYS A 788 -7.82 30.69 13.70
N VAL A 789 -7.38 30.22 12.53
CA VAL A 789 -6.10 30.65 11.93
C VAL A 789 -6.15 32.05 11.33
N SER A 790 -7.16 32.37 10.52
CA SER A 790 -7.30 33.72 9.93
C SER A 790 -7.56 34.78 11.00
N ARG A 791 -8.39 34.48 12.00
CA ARG A 791 -8.65 35.40 13.12
C ARG A 791 -7.36 35.65 13.92
N HIS A 792 -6.64 34.58 14.27
CA HIS A 792 -5.38 34.70 14.99
C HIS A 792 -4.36 35.56 14.25
N LEU A 793 -4.21 35.39 12.92
CA LEU A 793 -3.31 36.21 12.12
C LEU A 793 -3.76 37.68 12.09
N PHE A 794 -5.05 37.96 11.95
CA PHE A 794 -5.57 39.34 11.94
C PHE A 794 -5.43 40.06 13.28
N GLU A 795 -5.52 39.32 14.39
CA GLU A 795 -5.45 39.87 15.75
C GLU A 795 -4.01 39.98 16.27
N ASN A 796 -3.11 39.06 15.87
CA ASN A 796 -1.80 38.89 16.51
C ASN A 796 -0.61 39.04 15.57
N ALA A 797 -0.79 38.92 14.25
CA ALA A 797 0.31 39.09 13.31
C ALA A 797 0.52 40.56 12.94
N GLN A 798 1.72 41.05 13.18
CA GLN A 798 2.17 42.41 12.91
C GLN A 798 3.67 42.38 12.55
N PRO A 799 4.23 43.40 11.90
CA PRO A 799 5.66 43.44 11.59
C PRO A 799 6.53 43.07 12.81
N GLY A 800 7.39 42.08 12.65
CA GLY A 800 8.24 41.50 13.70
C GLY A 800 7.67 40.25 14.41
N SER A 801 6.39 39.92 14.23
CA SER A 801 5.85 38.63 14.70
C SER A 801 6.37 37.48 13.83
N HIS A 802 6.12 36.24 14.24
CA HIS A 802 6.57 35.06 13.51
C HIS A 802 5.39 34.16 13.15
N VAL A 803 5.40 33.62 11.93
CA VAL A 803 4.37 32.70 11.42
C VAL A 803 5.04 31.39 11.03
N LYS A 804 4.55 30.30 11.61
CA LYS A 804 5.05 28.96 11.29
C LYS A 804 4.38 28.48 10.01
N VAL A 805 5.18 28.17 9.00
CA VAL A 805 4.72 27.80 7.66
C VAL A 805 5.38 26.50 7.18
N LYS A 806 4.67 25.76 6.33
CA LYS A 806 5.18 24.57 5.65
C LYS A 806 4.79 24.58 4.18
N GLY A 807 5.75 24.74 3.28
CA GLY A 807 5.48 24.98 1.86
C GLY A 807 6.75 24.98 1.00
N ALA A 808 6.66 25.28 -0.30
CA ALA A 808 5.42 25.40 -1.07
C ALA A 808 4.88 24.01 -1.48
N GLN A 809 3.56 23.87 -1.62
CA GLN A 809 2.84 22.61 -1.88
C GLN A 809 1.63 22.86 -2.80
N GLY A 810 1.04 21.79 -3.33
CA GLY A 810 -0.20 21.88 -4.13
C GLY A 810 -0.02 21.49 -5.59
N GLY A 811 -1.11 20.96 -6.17
CA GLY A 811 -1.19 20.54 -7.57
C GLY A 811 -1.71 21.63 -8.51
N PHE A 812 -2.17 22.76 -7.98
CA PHE A 812 -2.60 23.92 -8.75
C PHE A 812 -1.42 24.87 -8.95
N PHE A 813 -0.84 24.88 -10.15
CA PHE A 813 0.27 25.77 -10.48
C PHE A 813 0.37 26.00 -11.98
N PHE A 814 0.95 27.14 -12.36
CA PHE A 814 1.33 27.42 -13.73
C PHE A 814 2.79 27.00 -13.97
N ASP A 815 3.01 26.25 -15.04
CA ASP A 815 4.29 25.77 -15.55
C ASP A 815 4.47 26.27 -16.98
N ALA A 816 5.28 27.31 -17.14
CA ALA A 816 5.54 27.96 -18.43
C ALA A 816 6.17 27.03 -19.48
N GLU A 817 6.73 25.87 -19.08
CA GLU A 817 7.23 24.86 -20.04
C GLU A 817 6.11 24.00 -20.62
N ARG A 818 4.97 23.90 -19.93
CA ARG A 818 3.84 23.04 -20.32
C ARG A 818 2.66 23.80 -20.87
N GLN A 819 2.39 24.99 -20.32
CA GLN A 819 1.24 25.80 -20.67
C GLN A 819 1.71 26.97 -21.51
N THR A 820 1.64 26.78 -22.83
CA THR A 820 2.10 27.75 -23.83
C THR A 820 0.94 28.42 -24.58
N GLU A 821 -0.28 27.96 -24.32
CA GLU A 821 -1.54 28.45 -24.84
C GLU A 821 -1.92 29.80 -24.21
N PRO A 822 -2.75 30.63 -24.88
CA PRO A 822 -3.30 31.84 -24.27
C PRO A 822 -3.99 31.53 -22.94
N LEU A 823 -3.58 32.25 -21.90
CA LEU A 823 -3.98 31.99 -20.53
C LEU A 823 -5.24 32.78 -20.16
N VAL A 824 -6.18 32.12 -19.49
CA VAL A 824 -7.38 32.75 -18.93
C VAL A 824 -7.44 32.48 -17.44
N LEU A 825 -7.20 33.52 -16.64
CA LEU A 825 -7.25 33.47 -15.19
C LEU A 825 -8.64 33.93 -14.74
N ILE A 826 -9.41 33.05 -14.11
CA ILE A 826 -10.77 33.34 -13.68
C ILE A 826 -10.88 33.16 -12.18
N SER A 827 -11.27 34.22 -11.47
CA SER A 827 -11.44 34.11 -10.03
C SER A 827 -12.56 34.95 -9.45
N ALA A 828 -12.95 34.61 -8.22
CA ALA A 828 -13.89 35.39 -7.42
C ALA A 828 -13.50 35.40 -5.94
N GLY A 829 -13.66 36.56 -5.29
CA GLY A 829 -13.28 36.74 -3.89
C GLY A 829 -11.80 36.42 -3.63
N SER A 830 -11.50 35.68 -2.55
CA SER A 830 -10.12 35.32 -2.19
C SER A 830 -9.46 34.32 -3.14
N GLY A 831 -10.20 33.71 -4.08
CA GLY A 831 -9.64 32.87 -5.14
C GLY A 831 -8.74 33.64 -6.13
N ILE A 832 -8.68 34.96 -6.02
CA ILE A 832 -7.74 35.80 -6.77
C ILE A 832 -6.26 35.52 -6.41
N THR A 833 -5.99 34.94 -5.25
CA THR A 833 -4.63 34.79 -4.70
C THR A 833 -3.70 33.90 -5.53
N PRO A 834 -4.08 32.70 -6.00
CA PRO A 834 -3.27 31.95 -6.95
C PRO A 834 -3.14 32.67 -8.30
N MET A 835 -4.18 33.37 -8.76
CA MET A 835 -4.15 34.10 -10.04
C MET A 835 -3.11 35.22 -9.99
N MET A 836 -3.00 35.91 -8.84
CA MET A 836 -1.97 36.92 -8.64
C MET A 836 -0.56 36.37 -8.61
N SER A 837 -0.34 35.18 -8.02
CA SER A 837 0.96 34.52 -8.08
C SER A 837 1.40 34.29 -9.53
N ILE A 838 0.47 33.83 -10.38
CA ILE A 838 0.70 33.59 -11.81
C ILE A 838 0.90 34.92 -12.56
N ALA A 839 0.04 35.91 -12.35
CA ALA A 839 0.14 37.23 -13.01
C ALA A 839 1.45 37.95 -12.66
N ARG A 840 1.85 37.95 -11.39
CA ARG A 840 3.13 38.51 -10.93
C ARG A 840 4.32 37.77 -11.52
N TYR A 841 4.23 36.44 -11.64
CA TYR A 841 5.26 35.64 -12.31
C TYR A 841 5.39 36.05 -13.78
N LEU A 842 4.29 36.14 -14.52
CA LEU A 842 4.27 36.54 -15.93
C LEU A 842 4.82 37.97 -16.13
N ASP A 843 4.49 38.91 -15.25
CA ASP A 843 5.04 40.27 -15.30
C ASP A 843 6.55 40.27 -15.03
N ALA A 844 6.99 39.58 -13.97
CA ALA A 844 8.38 39.52 -13.53
C ALA A 844 9.32 38.89 -14.56
N VAL A 845 8.88 37.83 -15.25
CA VAL A 845 9.68 37.19 -16.32
C VAL A 845 9.55 37.90 -17.67
N GLY A 846 8.71 38.94 -17.76
CA GLY A 846 8.48 39.67 -19.01
C GLY A 846 7.78 38.83 -20.08
N SER A 847 6.88 37.92 -19.68
CA SER A 847 6.20 36.99 -20.60
C SER A 847 5.36 37.71 -21.66
N ASN A 848 5.51 37.29 -22.92
CA ASN A 848 4.64 37.72 -24.02
C ASN A 848 3.39 36.85 -24.18
N LEU A 849 3.15 35.91 -23.25
CA LEU A 849 1.95 35.08 -23.26
C LEU A 849 0.72 35.96 -23.08
N ASP A 850 -0.25 35.83 -23.98
CA ASP A 850 -1.53 36.51 -23.85
C ASP A 850 -2.28 35.96 -22.64
N CYS A 851 -2.61 36.85 -21.70
CA CYS A 851 -3.26 36.53 -20.45
C CYS A 851 -4.50 37.39 -20.26
N THR A 852 -5.67 36.76 -20.17
CA THR A 852 -6.95 37.42 -19.85
C THR A 852 -7.34 37.08 -18.42
N PHE A 853 -7.28 38.06 -17.53
CA PHE A 853 -7.63 37.92 -16.12
C PHE A 853 -9.01 38.50 -15.86
N LEU A 854 -9.97 37.62 -15.57
CA LEU A 854 -11.35 37.92 -15.23
C LEU A 854 -11.57 37.76 -13.72
N TYR A 855 -12.07 38.80 -13.07
CA TYR A 855 -12.30 38.80 -11.63
C TYR A 855 -13.72 39.23 -11.25
N GLY A 856 -14.39 38.41 -10.44
CA GLY A 856 -15.70 38.69 -9.88
C GLY A 856 -15.62 39.21 -8.44
N ALA A 857 -16.20 40.38 -8.18
CA ALA A 857 -16.32 40.94 -6.84
C ALA A 857 -17.76 41.36 -6.50
N ARG A 858 -18.01 41.65 -5.23
CA ARG A 858 -19.32 42.13 -4.76
C ARG A 858 -19.47 43.61 -5.07
N SER A 859 -18.67 44.44 -4.41
CA SER A 859 -18.63 45.89 -4.61
C SER A 859 -17.24 46.34 -5.09
N SER A 860 -17.12 47.62 -5.42
CA SER A 860 -15.84 48.24 -5.79
C SER A 860 -14.80 48.14 -4.67
N GLY A 861 -15.23 48.19 -3.40
CA GLY A 861 -14.37 48.04 -2.22
C GLY A 861 -13.90 46.62 -1.92
N ASP A 862 -14.48 45.61 -2.59
CA ASP A 862 -14.10 44.19 -2.44
C ASP A 862 -13.06 43.74 -3.49
N VAL A 863 -12.57 44.68 -4.32
CA VAL A 863 -11.61 44.36 -5.36
C VAL A 863 -10.19 44.34 -4.79
N ILE A 864 -9.74 43.12 -4.46
CA ILE A 864 -8.39 42.82 -3.97
C ILE A 864 -7.39 43.09 -5.10
N PHE A 865 -6.23 43.69 -4.78
CA PHE A 865 -5.15 44.02 -5.74
C PHE A 865 -5.55 44.92 -6.92
N ARG A 866 -6.60 45.76 -6.77
CA ARG A 866 -7.13 46.62 -7.83
C ARG A 866 -6.04 47.39 -8.57
N ASP A 867 -5.31 48.23 -7.82
CA ASP A 867 -4.35 49.18 -8.41
C ASP A 867 -3.22 48.43 -9.14
N GLU A 868 -2.74 47.33 -8.56
CA GLU A 868 -1.70 46.49 -9.16
C GLU A 868 -2.16 45.86 -10.48
N CYS A 869 -3.37 45.29 -10.52
CA CYS A 869 -3.92 44.68 -11.73
C CYS A 869 -4.19 45.72 -12.83
N GLU A 870 -4.76 46.87 -12.45
CA GLU A 870 -5.02 47.97 -13.40
C GLU A 870 -3.73 48.56 -13.96
N ASP A 871 -2.69 48.72 -13.15
CA ASP A 871 -1.39 49.20 -13.60
C ASP A 871 -0.65 48.17 -14.45
N MET A 872 -0.77 46.88 -14.15
CA MET A 872 -0.25 45.81 -15.00
C MET A 872 -0.92 45.82 -16.38
N ALA A 873 -2.25 45.98 -16.44
CA ALA A 873 -3.00 46.06 -17.68
C ALA A 873 -2.69 47.33 -18.51
N LYS A 874 -2.38 48.47 -17.87
CA LYS A 874 -1.92 49.68 -18.57
C LYS A 874 -0.51 49.50 -19.16
N ARG A 875 0.38 48.79 -18.45
CA ARG A 875 1.79 48.62 -18.85
C ARG A 875 2.01 47.48 -19.86
N ARG A 876 1.19 46.42 -19.82
CA ARG A 876 1.41 45.20 -20.60
C ARG A 876 0.28 44.97 -21.62
N PRO A 877 0.54 45.12 -22.93
CA PRO A 877 -0.46 44.83 -23.96
C PRO A 877 -0.98 43.39 -23.96
N SER A 878 -0.14 42.42 -23.55
CA SER A 878 -0.50 41.00 -23.47
C SER A 878 -1.34 40.63 -22.23
N PHE A 879 -1.57 41.55 -21.29
CA PHE A 879 -2.34 41.29 -20.08
C PHE A 879 -3.63 42.12 -20.07
N ARG A 880 -4.77 41.44 -20.13
CA ARG A 880 -6.11 42.06 -20.12
C ARG A 880 -6.78 41.77 -18.79
N TYR A 881 -7.06 42.80 -18.01
CA TYR A 881 -7.80 42.69 -16.76
C TYR A 881 -9.25 43.17 -16.92
N ARG A 882 -10.21 42.38 -16.45
CA ARG A 882 -11.64 42.71 -16.47
C ARG A 882 -12.27 42.34 -15.13
N VAL A 883 -13.07 43.26 -14.59
CA VAL A 883 -13.78 43.08 -13.33
C VAL A 883 -15.27 43.16 -13.60
N THR A 884 -16.04 42.29 -12.94
CA THR A 884 -17.49 42.39 -12.87
C THR A 884 -17.94 42.50 -11.41
N LEU A 885 -18.88 43.40 -11.16
CA LEU A 885 -19.45 43.61 -9.83
C LEU A 885 -20.87 43.07 -9.76
N SER A 886 -21.13 42.20 -8.77
CA SER A 886 -22.48 41.68 -8.54
C SER A 886 -23.39 42.67 -7.79
N GLN A 887 -22.80 43.65 -7.08
CA GLN A 887 -23.48 44.74 -6.36
C GLN A 887 -22.71 46.06 -6.60
N PRO A 888 -22.77 46.62 -7.82
CA PRO A 888 -22.08 47.86 -8.15
C PRO A 888 -22.64 49.04 -7.34
N ASN A 889 -21.75 49.98 -7.01
CA ASN A 889 -22.11 51.33 -6.55
C ASN A 889 -22.51 52.22 -7.76
N ASP A 890 -23.20 53.34 -7.50
CA ASP A 890 -23.73 54.23 -8.55
C ASP A 890 -22.65 54.80 -9.50
N ASP A 891 -21.40 54.82 -9.05
CA ASP A 891 -20.20 55.28 -9.78
C ASP A 891 -19.51 54.17 -10.61
N TRP A 892 -19.99 52.92 -10.56
CA TRP A 892 -19.44 51.84 -11.37
C TRP A 892 -19.89 51.93 -12.83
N SER A 893 -18.92 52.06 -13.73
CA SER A 893 -19.14 52.11 -15.18
C SER A 893 -18.71 50.83 -15.92
N GLY A 894 -18.27 49.80 -15.18
CA GLY A 894 -17.85 48.51 -15.74
C GLY A 894 -18.99 47.49 -15.86
N GLU A 895 -18.64 46.23 -16.08
CA GLU A 895 -19.64 45.15 -16.21
C GLU A 895 -20.35 44.89 -14.88
N CYS A 896 -21.67 44.70 -14.95
CA CYS A 896 -22.51 44.38 -13.80
C CYS A 896 -23.02 42.94 -13.88
N GLY A 897 -23.07 42.25 -12.74
CA GLY A 897 -23.53 40.88 -12.60
C GLY A 897 -22.45 39.93 -12.10
N ARG A 898 -22.85 38.70 -11.75
CA ARG A 898 -21.90 37.63 -11.41
C ARG A 898 -21.13 37.24 -12.67
N LEU A 899 -19.85 36.89 -12.49
CA LEU A 899 -19.03 36.38 -13.59
C LEU A 899 -19.54 35.00 -13.98
N ASP A 900 -19.93 34.84 -15.25
CA ASP A 900 -20.52 33.65 -15.83
C ASP A 900 -19.94 33.40 -17.24
N PHE A 901 -20.30 32.26 -17.84
CA PHE A 901 -19.75 31.87 -19.13
C PHE A 901 -20.11 32.85 -20.27
N ASP A 902 -21.28 33.49 -20.23
CA ASP A 902 -21.64 34.54 -21.19
C ASP A 902 -20.60 35.67 -21.19
N ARG A 903 -20.25 36.19 -20.01
CA ARG A 903 -19.21 37.22 -19.87
C ARG A 903 -17.83 36.72 -20.29
N VAL A 904 -17.47 35.48 -19.91
CA VAL A 904 -16.20 34.87 -20.34
C VAL A 904 -16.12 34.82 -21.87
N SER A 905 -17.18 34.36 -22.53
CA SER A 905 -17.24 34.23 -24.00
C SER A 905 -17.19 35.57 -24.73
N ARG A 906 -17.58 36.67 -24.08
CA ARG A 906 -17.48 38.03 -24.64
C ARG A 906 -16.06 38.60 -24.61
N TRP A 907 -15.21 38.12 -23.72
CA TRP A 907 -13.87 38.68 -23.48
C TRP A 907 -12.72 37.75 -23.85
N VAL A 908 -13.01 36.47 -24.14
CA VAL A 908 -12.05 35.47 -24.57
C VAL A 908 -12.31 35.12 -26.03
N GLU A 909 -11.35 35.41 -26.91
CA GLU A 909 -11.52 35.25 -28.37
C GLU A 909 -11.38 33.78 -28.84
N ASN A 910 -10.50 33.00 -28.21
CA ASN A 910 -10.19 31.61 -28.62
C ASN A 910 -10.51 30.61 -27.49
N ILE A 911 -11.79 30.49 -27.14
CA ILE A 911 -12.24 29.70 -25.99
C ILE A 911 -11.64 28.29 -25.96
N GLY A 912 -11.77 27.52 -27.05
CA GLY A 912 -11.29 26.13 -27.12
C GLY A 912 -9.76 25.95 -27.13
N GLU A 913 -8.99 27.00 -27.43
CA GLU A 913 -7.52 26.94 -27.53
C GLU A 913 -6.82 27.56 -26.33
N SER A 914 -7.57 28.07 -25.35
CA SER A 914 -7.04 28.70 -24.14
C SER A 914 -6.82 27.71 -23.00
N CYS A 915 -5.84 28.00 -22.14
CA CYS A 915 -5.65 27.33 -20.86
C CYS A 915 -6.30 28.15 -19.74
N TYR A 916 -7.12 27.50 -18.92
CA TYR A 916 -7.95 28.12 -17.89
C TYR A 916 -7.46 27.76 -16.50
N PHE A 917 -7.33 28.76 -15.64
CA PHE A 917 -7.14 28.59 -14.21
C PHE A 917 -8.33 29.21 -13.46
N LEU A 918 -9.05 28.38 -12.72
CA LEU A 918 -10.29 28.73 -12.03
C LEU A 918 -10.10 28.68 -10.51
N CYS A 919 -10.44 29.75 -9.81
CA CYS A 919 -10.45 29.72 -8.35
C CYS A 919 -11.46 30.69 -7.72
N GLY A 920 -12.36 30.19 -6.88
CA GLY A 920 -13.41 30.96 -6.24
C GLY A 920 -14.35 30.09 -5.42
N PRO A 921 -15.58 30.54 -5.11
CA PRO A 921 -16.60 29.69 -4.50
C PRO A 921 -16.90 28.45 -5.36
N ASN A 922 -17.15 27.29 -4.74
CA ASN A 922 -17.36 26.02 -5.47
C ASN A 922 -18.44 26.12 -6.54
N GLU A 923 -19.63 26.64 -6.20
CA GLU A 923 -20.73 26.83 -7.17
C GLU A 923 -20.31 27.67 -8.39
N PHE A 924 -19.44 28.66 -8.19
CA PHE A 924 -18.94 29.52 -9.27
C PHE A 924 -17.95 28.76 -10.17
N MET A 925 -17.07 27.95 -9.59
CA MET A 925 -16.10 27.15 -10.33
C MET A 925 -16.78 26.02 -11.10
N ASP A 926 -17.72 25.31 -10.49
CA ASP A 926 -18.44 24.19 -11.11
C ASP A 926 -19.23 24.65 -12.34
N GLN A 927 -19.96 25.77 -12.21
CA GLN A 927 -20.71 26.37 -13.31
C GLN A 927 -19.81 26.76 -14.48
N LEU A 928 -18.67 27.40 -14.20
CA LEU A 928 -17.74 27.82 -15.24
C LEU A 928 -17.01 26.65 -15.88
N ARG A 929 -16.56 25.67 -15.08
CA ARG A 929 -15.88 24.46 -15.58
C ARG A 929 -16.81 23.68 -16.50
N SER A 930 -18.05 23.44 -16.09
CA SER A 930 -19.05 22.77 -16.93
C SER A 930 -19.26 23.53 -18.24
N ALA A 931 -19.46 24.85 -18.17
CA ALA A 931 -19.72 25.65 -19.35
C ALA A 931 -18.51 25.73 -20.31
N LEU A 932 -17.28 25.70 -19.79
CA LEU A 932 -16.06 25.64 -20.61
C LEU A 932 -15.91 24.30 -21.34
N VAL A 933 -16.19 23.18 -20.65
CA VAL A 933 -16.21 21.85 -21.27
C VAL A 933 -17.30 21.77 -22.34
N ASP A 934 -18.49 22.29 -22.05
CA ASP A 934 -19.61 22.35 -23.01
C ASP A 934 -19.28 23.22 -24.23
N ALA A 935 -18.41 24.22 -24.07
CA ALA A 935 -17.91 25.07 -25.14
C ALA A 935 -16.73 24.48 -25.92
N GLY A 936 -16.31 23.25 -25.61
CA GLY A 936 -15.28 22.51 -26.33
C GLY A 936 -13.85 22.74 -25.86
N VAL A 937 -13.65 23.26 -24.63
CA VAL A 937 -12.34 23.33 -24.00
C VAL A 937 -11.93 21.94 -23.50
N ASP A 938 -10.71 21.51 -23.83
CA ASP A 938 -10.16 20.24 -23.31
C ASP A 938 -10.08 20.29 -21.78
N SER A 939 -10.51 19.22 -21.11
CA SER A 939 -10.44 19.13 -19.65
C SER A 939 -9.02 19.26 -19.11
N ASP A 940 -8.00 18.86 -19.87
CA ASP A 940 -6.59 19.00 -19.49
C ASP A 940 -6.12 20.46 -19.51
N HIS A 941 -6.86 21.35 -20.20
CA HIS A 941 -6.63 22.79 -20.23
C HIS A 941 -7.39 23.54 -19.14
N ILE A 942 -8.19 22.87 -18.30
CA ILE A 942 -8.94 23.50 -17.22
C ILE A 942 -8.39 23.06 -15.88
N HIS A 943 -7.73 23.99 -15.18
CA HIS A 943 -7.19 23.80 -13.85
C HIS A 943 -8.09 24.50 -12.83
N SER A 944 -8.49 23.83 -11.74
CA SER A 944 -9.27 24.42 -10.65
C SER A 944 -8.68 24.13 -9.27
N GLU A 945 -8.79 25.08 -8.34
CA GLU A 945 -8.39 24.94 -6.94
C GLU A 945 -9.56 25.25 -6.01
N GLU A 946 -9.99 24.24 -5.24
CA GLU A 946 -11.07 24.35 -4.28
C GLU A 946 -10.57 24.69 -2.88
N PHE A 947 -11.10 25.78 -2.30
CA PHE A 947 -10.90 26.14 -0.91
C PHE A 947 -12.13 25.74 -0.10
N HIS A 948 -11.98 24.72 0.77
CA HIS A 948 -13.02 24.32 1.71
C HIS A 948 -13.51 25.54 2.50
N SER A 949 -14.79 25.88 2.38
CA SER A 949 -15.40 26.99 3.09
C SER A 949 -15.37 26.71 4.59
N SER A 950 -14.99 27.70 5.39
CA SER A 950 -15.27 27.64 6.82
C SER A 950 -16.77 27.72 7.08
N PRO A 951 -17.25 27.18 8.21
CA PRO A 951 -18.68 27.06 8.49
C PRO A 951 -19.33 28.43 8.72
N THR A 952 -20.56 28.61 8.27
CA THR A 952 -21.35 29.84 8.43
C THR A 952 -21.59 30.18 9.91
N PRO A 953 -21.51 31.45 10.34
CA PRO A 953 -21.89 31.85 11.69
C PRO A 953 -23.40 31.66 11.88
N VAL A 954 -23.78 30.97 12.97
CA VAL A 954 -25.17 30.90 13.45
C VAL A 954 -25.57 32.31 13.89
N ALA A 955 -26.61 32.87 13.28
CA ALA A 955 -27.18 34.15 13.68
C ALA A 955 -27.75 34.04 15.10
N LEU A 956 -27.42 35.05 15.94
CA LEU A 956 -27.85 35.22 17.33
C LEU A 956 -29.36 35.14 17.54
#